data_AF-A0AAE1Q3M5-F1
#
_entry.id   AF-A0AAE1Q3M5-F1
#
_cell.length_a   1.000
_cell.length_b   1.000
_cell.length_c   1.000
_cell.angle_alpha   90.00
_cell.angle_beta   90.00
_cell.angle_gamma   90.00
#
_symmetry.space_group_name_H-M   'P 1'
#
loop_
_entity.id
_entity.type
_entity.pdbx_description
1 polymer ?
#
loop_
_entity_poly.entity_id
_entity_poly.type
_entity_poly.pdbx_seq_one_letter_code
_entity_poly.pdbx_strand_id
1 'polypeptide(L)'
;MKKWGRGEFWGLSSDFDPDFVLTDTQKKLLDDVRELCRIKIKPLAIKSDRDYVYPRESMNALAEMGLLGLIIPKELGGLGESHVFCSMFVETLARYGCPSTAMIYTMHVSCLATLLFRYHNNPLVKDLLTRIDKDKLIGTLSYSDPATGGHFWFPLSSKAKELDENTVKLLKYGSWATSAGYADFYVVQTLSSSPAPGDYSDLSSFLIYKDEIRANTDDWEALGMHGNMSGPLVIEGIFKKERMVGPPGDGRLSNDECATSYFLMSSASCWNGISLACMDLAKKHVTRKAHADVGMRVCDYPTIQDYFGEGVCDVNASRALVLTVAKEMDQLSNNNDWSLHADLTFAPRKTMQVWMWQVKFMAAKVVFQITDKMLQACGGSGYKTDLGLERLLRDGKASWVMGPSNEVLRQFVGKACLLGMESIDCWDQHLNDRVIHNELKKMNVEQKKELAQKLLKEVDMEEKGIDSKHPYQETDFENPFNTCPPAVNDKVIKTSDGLYHSPALKPDTWTSLKLKSYRDVSNKMGAFVFTLPNSTDHTGCFAGQYMSVRANIKGKEHTRYFSPVSRTSDYGKIELVMRFEKQGIMSNYFKNLKPGQAVDFQGPCGGFEYQAGALDHLTLLASGGGITPIMQLVREVMANPNDQTHITLLYFSENCNEILFKEELDKYEDKRLNIIYTLGEAPDNWEGEEGFIDTHMIDQYVPKPNGLIHKIVMCGGPQMILSCLYSLHSLGFPSESIFVYGQFGTEQMKMVYGRKVALASHHCD
;
A
#
# COMPACT_ATOMS: atom_id res chain seq x y z
N MET A 1 -30.15 31.87 4.93
CA MET A 1 -30.48 30.61 5.65
C MET A 1 -30.05 29.42 4.81
N LYS A 2 -29.29 28.52 5.42
CA LYS A 2 -28.78 27.28 4.81
C LYS A 2 -29.92 26.28 4.60
N LYS A 3 -30.01 25.67 3.43
CA LYS A 3 -31.09 24.75 3.05
C LYS A 3 -30.59 23.32 2.88
N TRP A 4 -31.50 22.35 3.03
CA TRP A 4 -31.29 20.94 2.70
C TRP A 4 -32.53 20.41 1.98
N GLY A 5 -32.47 20.39 0.66
CA GLY A 5 -33.67 20.22 -0.17
C GLY A 5 -34.64 21.39 0.05
N ARG A 6 -35.92 21.09 0.30
CA ARG A 6 -36.95 22.12 0.49
C ARG A 6 -36.98 22.74 1.90
N GLY A 7 -36.29 22.14 2.87
CA GLY A 7 -36.31 22.56 4.28
C GLY A 7 -35.05 23.31 4.72
N GLU A 8 -35.10 23.86 5.94
CA GLU A 8 -33.93 24.40 6.62
C GLU A 8 -32.92 23.29 6.94
N PHE A 9 -31.63 23.61 6.86
CA PHE A 9 -30.58 22.68 7.27
C PHE A 9 -30.62 22.45 8.78
N TRP A 10 -30.70 21.18 9.18
CA TRP A 10 -30.89 20.76 10.57
C TRP A 10 -29.59 20.76 11.41
N GLY A 11 -28.43 20.95 10.79
CA GLY A 11 -27.13 21.02 11.44
C GLY A 11 -26.78 22.42 11.94
N LEU A 12 -25.49 22.73 12.09
CA LEU A 12 -25.00 24.05 12.46
C LEU A 12 -25.44 25.10 11.42
N SER A 13 -25.83 26.29 11.91
CA SER A 13 -26.26 27.39 11.04
C SER A 13 -25.08 27.96 10.25
N SER A 14 -25.38 28.77 9.23
CA SER A 14 -24.37 29.48 8.44
C SER A 14 -23.56 30.50 9.26
N ASP A 15 -24.04 30.89 10.44
CA ASP A 15 -23.36 31.88 11.28
C ASP A 15 -21.99 31.38 11.80
N PHE A 16 -21.77 30.06 11.74
CA PHE A 16 -20.51 29.41 12.13
C PHE A 16 -19.66 28.99 10.92
N ASP A 17 -20.07 29.31 9.70
CA ASP A 17 -19.31 29.04 8.48
C ASP A 17 -18.56 30.33 8.07
N PRO A 18 -17.23 30.29 7.85
CA PRO A 18 -16.45 31.46 7.48
C PRO A 18 -16.61 31.80 5.98
N ASP A 19 -17.84 31.80 5.47
CA ASP A 19 -18.11 32.00 4.04
C ASP A 19 -17.80 33.43 3.54
N PHE A 20 -17.49 34.36 4.45
CA PHE A 20 -16.98 35.69 4.16
C PHE A 20 -15.63 35.69 3.44
N VAL A 21 -14.91 34.56 3.41
CA VAL A 21 -13.69 34.41 2.59
C VAL A 21 -13.98 34.08 1.13
N LEU A 22 -15.24 33.80 0.77
CA LEU A 22 -15.65 33.37 -0.56
C LEU A 22 -16.35 34.47 -1.34
N THR A 23 -16.17 34.45 -2.67
CA THR A 23 -16.97 35.26 -3.60
C THR A 23 -18.40 34.72 -3.73
N ASP A 24 -19.32 35.53 -4.24
CA ASP A 24 -20.71 35.09 -4.45
C ASP A 24 -20.83 33.92 -5.45
N THR A 25 -19.98 33.90 -6.48
CA THR A 25 -19.91 32.79 -7.44
C THR A 25 -19.47 31.50 -6.75
N GLN A 26 -18.45 31.58 -5.90
CA GLN A 26 -17.95 30.44 -5.12
C GLN A 26 -19.01 29.94 -4.12
N LYS A 27 -19.72 30.85 -3.43
CA LYS A 27 -20.83 30.48 -2.54
C LYS A 27 -21.93 29.72 -3.28
N LYS A 28 -22.33 30.21 -4.46
CA LYS A 28 -23.32 29.55 -5.30
C LYS A 28 -22.86 28.16 -5.74
N LEU A 29 -21.59 28.02 -6.16
CA LEU A 29 -21.04 26.72 -6.53
C LEU A 29 -21.03 25.73 -5.35
N LEU A 30 -20.70 26.18 -4.13
CA LEU A 30 -20.82 25.32 -2.95
C LEU A 30 -22.26 24.94 -2.62
N ASP A 31 -23.25 25.80 -2.89
CA ASP A 31 -24.66 25.44 -2.76
C ASP A 31 -25.06 24.33 -3.75
N ASP A 32 -24.59 24.41 -5.00
CA ASP A 32 -24.81 23.36 -6.00
C ASP A 32 -24.13 22.04 -5.59
N VAL A 33 -22.92 22.11 -5.03
CA VAL A 33 -22.19 20.93 -4.49
C VAL A 33 -22.90 20.34 -3.27
N ARG A 34 -23.46 21.16 -2.36
CA ARG A 34 -24.26 20.66 -1.22
C ARG A 34 -25.49 19.91 -1.70
N GLU A 35 -26.15 20.40 -2.74
CA GLU A 35 -27.29 19.71 -3.34
C GLU A 35 -26.87 18.41 -4.02
N LEU A 36 -25.76 18.40 -4.78
CA LEU A 36 -25.17 17.18 -5.32
C LEU A 36 -24.88 16.14 -4.22
N CYS A 37 -24.27 16.61 -3.12
CA CYS A 37 -23.99 15.79 -1.95
C CYS A 37 -25.27 15.16 -1.39
N ARG A 38 -26.34 15.95 -1.26
CA ARG A 38 -27.64 15.47 -0.75
C ARG A 38 -28.26 14.42 -1.66
N ILE A 39 -28.29 14.66 -2.98
CA ILE A 39 -29.05 13.82 -3.92
C ILE A 39 -28.30 12.56 -4.35
N LYS A 40 -26.96 12.61 -4.43
CA LYS A 40 -26.15 11.55 -5.06
C LYS A 40 -25.04 11.04 -4.15
N ILE A 41 -24.14 11.90 -3.68
CA ILE A 41 -22.92 11.44 -2.98
C ILE A 41 -23.23 10.82 -1.62
N LYS A 42 -24.08 11.44 -0.79
CA LYS A 42 -24.40 10.93 0.56
C LYS A 42 -25.12 9.58 0.54
N PRO A 43 -26.13 9.33 -0.33
CA PRO A 43 -26.69 7.99 -0.52
C PRO A 43 -25.63 6.94 -0.93
N LEU A 44 -24.75 7.29 -1.87
CA LEU A 44 -23.67 6.39 -2.30
C LEU A 44 -22.65 6.11 -1.18
N ALA A 45 -22.39 7.09 -0.30
CA ALA A 45 -21.46 6.96 0.82
C ALA A 45 -21.82 5.80 1.77
N ILE A 46 -23.11 5.57 2.01
CA ILE A 46 -23.59 4.49 2.88
C ILE A 46 -23.25 3.13 2.25
N LYS A 47 -23.46 3.00 0.94
CA LYS A 47 -23.12 1.79 0.18
C LYS A 47 -21.59 1.59 0.13
N SER A 48 -20.84 2.65 -0.17
CA SER A 48 -19.38 2.61 -0.20
C SER A 48 -18.77 2.16 1.13
N ASP A 49 -19.29 2.65 2.26
CA ASP A 49 -18.81 2.24 3.58
C ASP A 49 -19.16 0.79 3.90
N ARG A 50 -20.41 0.38 3.69
CA ARG A 50 -20.86 -0.98 4.01
C ARG A 50 -20.18 -2.05 3.15
N ASP A 51 -20.02 -1.77 1.86
CA ASP A 51 -19.63 -2.77 0.86
C ASP A 51 -18.16 -2.60 0.40
N TYR A 52 -17.38 -1.69 1.01
CA TYR A 52 -16.01 -1.33 0.60
C TYR A 52 -15.91 -0.91 -0.88
N VAL A 53 -16.95 -0.26 -1.41
CA VAL A 53 -17.02 0.09 -2.84
C VAL A 53 -16.33 1.43 -3.09
N TYR A 54 -15.35 1.43 -4.00
CA TYR A 54 -14.71 2.65 -4.50
C TYR A 54 -15.76 3.61 -5.10
N PRO A 55 -15.84 4.88 -4.66
CA PRO A 55 -16.91 5.81 -5.00
C PRO A 55 -16.72 6.45 -6.39
N ARG A 56 -16.49 5.63 -7.42
CA ARG A 56 -16.37 6.04 -8.83
C ARG A 56 -17.57 6.87 -9.29
N GLU A 57 -18.77 6.46 -8.91
CA GLU A 57 -20.00 7.17 -9.29
C GLU A 57 -20.08 8.58 -8.69
N SER A 58 -19.57 8.78 -7.47
CA SER A 58 -19.48 10.10 -6.84
C SER A 58 -18.48 10.99 -7.58
N MET A 59 -17.30 10.45 -7.90
CA MET A 59 -16.27 11.19 -8.64
C MET A 59 -16.72 11.54 -10.07
N ASN A 60 -17.42 10.64 -10.75
CA ASN A 60 -18.02 10.91 -12.06
C ASN A 60 -19.07 12.03 -12.00
N ALA A 61 -19.79 12.14 -10.88
CA ALA A 61 -20.76 13.22 -10.70
C ALA A 61 -20.10 14.59 -10.49
N LEU A 62 -18.91 14.61 -9.88
CA LEU A 62 -18.08 15.82 -9.81
C LEU A 62 -17.59 16.22 -11.20
N ALA A 63 -17.14 15.25 -12.00
CA ALA A 63 -16.71 15.49 -13.38
C ALA A 63 -17.82 16.10 -14.25
N GLU A 64 -19.06 15.65 -14.07
CA GLU A 64 -20.25 16.19 -14.77
C GLU A 64 -20.49 17.69 -14.48
N MET A 65 -19.95 18.22 -13.38
CA MET A 65 -20.00 19.63 -13.00
C MET A 65 -18.70 20.39 -13.29
N GLY A 66 -17.70 19.76 -13.91
CA GLY A 66 -16.38 20.37 -14.14
C GLY A 66 -15.52 20.48 -12.88
N LEU A 67 -15.82 19.68 -11.84
CA LEU A 67 -15.19 19.82 -10.53
C LEU A 67 -13.95 18.94 -10.34
N LEU A 68 -13.66 17.98 -11.22
CA LEU A 68 -12.36 17.29 -11.15
C LEU A 68 -11.23 18.26 -11.56
N GLY A 69 -11.44 19.07 -12.58
CA GLY A 69 -10.52 20.12 -13.03
C GLY A 69 -10.61 21.44 -12.24
N LEU A 70 -10.95 21.40 -10.95
CA LEU A 70 -11.21 22.60 -10.13
C LEU A 70 -10.05 23.61 -10.17
N ILE A 71 -8.81 23.13 -10.01
CA ILE A 71 -7.60 23.96 -9.98
C ILE A 71 -6.91 24.06 -11.34
N ILE A 72 -7.44 23.38 -12.36
CA ILE A 72 -6.89 23.43 -13.71
C ILE A 72 -7.24 24.80 -14.31
N PRO A 73 -6.29 25.51 -14.94
CA PRO A 73 -6.57 26.79 -15.58
C PRO A 73 -7.70 26.73 -16.61
N LYS A 74 -8.41 27.86 -16.78
CA LYS A 74 -9.57 27.94 -17.68
C LYS A 74 -9.20 27.68 -19.14
N GLU A 75 -8.00 28.09 -19.55
CA GLU A 75 -7.44 27.84 -20.87
C GLU A 75 -7.17 26.35 -21.16
N LEU A 76 -7.04 25.52 -20.13
CA LEU A 76 -6.98 24.06 -20.24
C LEU A 76 -8.34 23.38 -19.99
N GLY A 77 -9.42 24.16 -19.84
CA GLY A 77 -10.78 23.66 -19.66
C GLY A 77 -11.21 23.42 -18.21
N GLY A 78 -10.42 23.82 -17.23
CA GLY A 78 -10.78 23.76 -15.81
C GLY A 78 -11.46 25.04 -15.29
N LEU A 79 -11.59 25.14 -13.96
CA LEU A 79 -12.24 26.30 -13.30
C LEU A 79 -11.24 27.38 -12.83
N GLY A 80 -9.97 27.03 -12.67
CA GLY A 80 -8.91 27.94 -12.21
C GLY A 80 -9.15 28.48 -10.80
N GLU A 81 -9.74 27.67 -9.92
CA GLU A 81 -10.09 28.09 -8.56
C GLU A 81 -8.88 28.09 -7.61
N SER A 82 -9.02 28.88 -6.55
CA SER A 82 -7.96 29.18 -5.58
C SER A 82 -7.82 28.11 -4.49
N HIS A 83 -6.75 28.17 -3.69
CA HIS A 83 -6.50 27.29 -2.55
C HIS A 83 -7.58 27.43 -1.47
N VAL A 84 -8.03 28.66 -1.20
CA VAL A 84 -9.14 28.94 -0.26
C VAL A 84 -10.40 28.20 -0.71
N PHE A 85 -10.75 28.29 -2.00
CA PHE A 85 -11.94 27.62 -2.50
C PHE A 85 -11.79 26.10 -2.52
N CYS A 86 -10.63 25.59 -2.94
CA CYS A 86 -10.31 24.16 -2.89
C CYS A 86 -10.48 23.60 -1.47
N SER A 87 -10.01 24.31 -0.45
CA SER A 87 -10.18 23.93 0.96
C SER A 87 -11.66 23.83 1.35
N MET A 88 -12.45 24.87 1.05
CA MET A 88 -13.89 24.89 1.36
C MET A 88 -14.68 23.83 0.56
N PHE A 89 -14.25 23.52 -0.66
CA PHE A 89 -14.83 22.48 -1.49
C PHE A 89 -14.60 21.08 -0.88
N VAL A 90 -13.37 20.74 -0.51
CA VAL A 90 -13.04 19.46 0.12
C VAL A 90 -13.74 19.29 1.47
N GLU A 91 -13.78 20.35 2.29
CA GLU A 91 -14.55 20.37 3.54
C GLU A 91 -16.04 20.10 3.28
N THR A 92 -16.61 20.70 2.23
CA THR A 92 -18.01 20.51 1.84
C THR A 92 -18.29 19.06 1.41
N LEU A 93 -17.40 18.44 0.64
CA LEU A 93 -17.55 17.04 0.25
C LEU A 93 -17.53 16.10 1.47
N ALA A 94 -16.61 16.32 2.40
CA ALA A 94 -16.50 15.52 3.61
C ALA A 94 -17.71 15.74 4.54
N ARG A 95 -18.15 16.99 4.71
CA ARG A 95 -19.23 17.37 5.62
C ARG A 95 -20.60 16.87 5.18
N TYR A 96 -20.95 17.11 3.91
CA TYR A 96 -22.32 16.85 3.42
C TYR A 96 -22.44 15.56 2.60
N GLY A 97 -21.33 15.07 2.05
CA GLY A 97 -21.29 13.93 1.14
C GLY A 97 -20.68 12.68 1.79
N CYS A 98 -19.40 12.46 1.51
CA CYS A 98 -18.66 11.24 1.84
C CYS A 98 -17.19 11.55 2.15
N PRO A 99 -16.70 11.23 3.37
CA PRO A 99 -15.28 11.41 3.71
C PRO A 99 -14.32 10.66 2.78
N SER A 100 -14.66 9.44 2.35
CA SER A 100 -13.82 8.71 1.39
C SER A 100 -13.75 9.39 0.02
N THR A 101 -14.88 9.92 -0.49
CA THR A 101 -14.88 10.68 -1.74
C THR A 101 -14.02 11.94 -1.60
N ALA A 102 -14.14 12.65 -0.48
CA ALA A 102 -13.32 13.84 -0.21
C ALA A 102 -11.82 13.52 -0.12
N MET A 103 -11.43 12.38 0.48
CA MET A 103 -10.03 11.96 0.54
C MET A 103 -9.48 11.50 -0.82
N ILE A 104 -10.28 10.79 -1.62
CA ILE A 104 -9.92 10.49 -3.01
C ILE A 104 -9.72 11.79 -3.79
N TYR A 105 -10.62 12.76 -3.61
CA TYR A 105 -10.49 14.07 -4.24
C TYR A 105 -9.23 14.83 -3.77
N THR A 106 -8.89 14.77 -2.47
CA THR A 106 -7.62 15.29 -1.95
C THR A 106 -6.43 14.72 -2.71
N MET A 107 -6.37 13.40 -2.91
CA MET A 107 -5.27 12.77 -3.65
C MET A 107 -5.29 13.14 -5.15
N HIS A 108 -6.49 13.30 -5.71
CA HIS A 108 -6.68 13.76 -7.08
C HIS A 108 -6.14 15.18 -7.29
N VAL A 109 -6.54 16.14 -6.46
CA VAL A 109 -6.10 17.53 -6.60
C VAL A 109 -4.60 17.68 -6.33
N SER A 110 -4.03 16.91 -5.39
CA SER A 110 -2.58 16.84 -5.19
C SER A 110 -1.86 16.30 -6.42
N CYS A 111 -2.41 15.27 -7.07
CA CYS A 111 -1.88 14.72 -8.33
C CYS A 111 -1.93 15.75 -9.46
N LEU A 112 -3.06 16.46 -9.61
CA LEU A 112 -3.20 17.54 -10.59
C LEU A 112 -2.21 18.67 -10.35
N ALA A 113 -2.01 19.11 -9.10
CA ALA A 113 -1.04 20.13 -8.76
C ALA A 113 0.38 19.72 -9.18
N THR A 114 0.77 18.46 -8.95
CA THR A 114 2.08 17.92 -9.37
C THR A 114 2.27 17.93 -10.89
N LEU A 115 1.20 17.69 -11.67
CA LEU A 115 1.21 17.78 -13.12
C LEU A 115 1.23 19.24 -13.62
N LEU A 116 0.39 20.10 -13.04
CA LEU A 116 0.26 21.52 -13.37
C LEU A 116 1.52 22.32 -13.07
N PHE A 117 2.34 21.87 -12.12
CA PHE A 117 3.67 22.46 -11.91
C PHE A 117 4.56 22.35 -13.15
N ARG A 118 4.39 21.30 -13.98
CA ARG A 118 5.38 20.90 -15.01
C ARG A 118 4.82 20.70 -16.42
N TYR A 119 3.55 21.04 -16.66
CA TYR A 119 2.90 20.74 -17.94
C TYR A 119 3.44 21.59 -19.12
N HIS A 120 4.06 22.75 -18.86
CA HIS A 120 4.43 23.74 -19.89
C HIS A 120 5.27 23.14 -21.04
N ASN A 121 6.23 22.28 -20.70
CA ASN A 121 7.14 21.64 -21.66
C ASN A 121 6.87 20.14 -21.86
N ASN A 122 5.71 19.64 -21.41
CA ASN A 122 5.33 18.23 -21.54
C ASN A 122 3.95 18.11 -22.26
N PRO A 123 3.94 17.89 -23.59
CA PRO A 123 2.70 17.77 -24.36
C PRO A 123 1.77 16.65 -23.90
N LEU A 124 2.32 15.53 -23.41
CA LEU A 124 1.53 14.40 -22.90
C LEU A 124 0.76 14.80 -21.64
N VAL A 125 1.43 15.47 -20.70
CA VAL A 125 0.80 15.97 -19.47
C VAL A 125 -0.24 17.05 -19.80
N LYS A 126 0.08 17.96 -20.73
CA LYS A 126 -0.85 19.00 -21.16
C LYS A 126 -2.12 18.40 -21.79
N ASP A 127 -1.99 17.42 -22.68
CA ASP A 127 -3.14 16.72 -23.27
C ASP A 127 -4.00 16.06 -22.19
N LEU A 128 -3.38 15.32 -21.25
CA LEU A 128 -4.09 14.70 -20.13
C LEU A 128 -4.91 15.71 -19.32
N LEU A 129 -4.31 16.86 -18.97
CA LEU A 129 -4.98 17.91 -18.19
C LEU A 129 -6.21 18.48 -18.89
N THR A 130 -6.22 18.58 -20.23
CA THR A 130 -7.39 19.09 -20.98
C THR A 130 -8.59 18.14 -21.01
N ARG A 131 -8.42 16.89 -20.55
CA ARG A 131 -9.43 15.84 -20.64
C ARG A 131 -10.04 15.44 -19.30
N ILE A 132 -9.54 15.96 -18.19
CA ILE A 132 -9.85 15.49 -16.82
C ILE A 132 -11.36 15.33 -16.57
N ASP A 133 -12.16 16.39 -16.74
CA ASP A 133 -13.61 16.30 -16.54
C ASP A 133 -14.33 15.58 -17.68
N LYS A 134 -13.97 15.89 -18.93
CA LYS A 134 -14.62 15.35 -20.14
C LYS A 134 -14.57 13.81 -20.16
N ASP A 135 -13.41 13.25 -19.85
CA ASP A 135 -13.15 11.81 -19.89
C ASP A 135 -13.29 11.18 -18.49
N LYS A 136 -13.68 11.97 -17.47
CA LYS A 136 -13.90 11.56 -16.07
C LYS A 136 -12.68 10.87 -15.44
N LEU A 137 -11.49 11.43 -15.71
CA LEU A 137 -10.20 10.85 -15.34
C LEU A 137 -9.81 11.21 -13.90
N ILE A 138 -9.58 10.19 -13.09
CA ILE A 138 -9.17 10.33 -11.69
C ILE A 138 -7.67 10.01 -11.58
N GLY A 139 -6.88 11.02 -11.24
CA GLY A 139 -5.47 10.87 -10.85
C GLY A 139 -5.25 10.54 -9.37
N THR A 140 -4.09 9.96 -9.05
CA THR A 140 -3.59 9.84 -7.67
C THR A 140 -2.07 9.93 -7.60
N LEU A 141 -1.53 10.13 -6.39
CA LEU A 141 -0.09 10.07 -6.10
C LEU A 141 0.29 8.71 -5.51
N SER A 142 1.45 8.17 -5.89
CA SER A 142 2.05 7.00 -5.22
C SER A 142 3.50 7.28 -4.86
N TYR A 143 3.72 7.80 -3.66
CA TYR A 143 5.05 8.16 -3.15
C TYR A 143 5.51 7.21 -2.05
N SER A 144 4.59 6.81 -1.16
CA SER A 144 4.83 5.85 -0.07
C SER A 144 5.65 4.65 -0.55
N ASP A 145 6.54 4.16 0.30
CA ASP A 145 7.38 3.01 0.03
C ASP A 145 7.20 1.99 1.17
N PRO A 146 7.10 0.68 0.88
CA PRO A 146 6.92 -0.32 1.92
C PRO A 146 8.07 -0.37 2.93
N ALA A 147 9.30 0.00 2.53
CA ALA A 147 10.45 -0.02 3.42
C ALA A 147 10.48 1.15 4.41
N THR A 148 9.78 2.25 4.11
CA THR A 148 9.85 3.49 4.91
C THR A 148 8.50 3.98 5.43
N GLY A 149 7.40 3.38 4.96
CA GLY A 149 6.05 3.62 5.45
C GLY A 149 5.62 5.08 5.31
N GLY A 150 5.37 5.74 6.45
CA GLY A 150 4.94 7.13 6.52
C GLY A 150 6.02 8.15 6.12
N HIS A 151 7.27 7.73 5.97
CA HIS A 151 8.37 8.55 5.48
C HIS A 151 8.43 8.50 3.95
N PHE A 152 7.36 8.98 3.30
CA PHE A 152 7.19 8.92 1.84
C PHE A 152 8.27 9.65 1.03
N TRP A 153 9.06 10.50 1.70
CA TRP A 153 10.23 11.17 1.13
C TRP A 153 11.45 10.24 1.02
N PHE A 154 11.41 9.02 1.55
CA PHE A 154 12.49 8.04 1.38
C PHE A 154 12.01 6.83 0.57
N PRO A 155 12.06 6.87 -0.78
CA PRO A 155 11.59 5.77 -1.62
C PRO A 155 12.66 4.66 -1.78
N LEU A 156 13.02 3.99 -0.67
CA LEU A 156 14.12 3.00 -0.63
C LEU A 156 13.93 1.82 -1.59
N SER A 157 12.71 1.37 -1.82
CA SER A 157 12.45 0.21 -2.68
C SER A 157 12.32 0.58 -4.15
N SER A 158 12.24 1.88 -4.47
CA SER A 158 11.81 2.37 -5.78
C SER A 158 12.97 3.04 -6.55
N LYS A 159 13.16 2.67 -7.81
CA LYS A 159 14.31 3.07 -8.64
C LYS A 159 13.94 3.36 -10.09
N ALA A 160 14.69 4.27 -10.71
CA ALA A 160 14.67 4.53 -12.14
C ALA A 160 16.08 4.39 -12.73
N LYS A 161 16.20 4.05 -14.02
CA LYS A 161 17.47 4.06 -14.77
C LYS A 161 17.20 4.38 -16.22
N GLU A 162 17.91 5.36 -16.75
CA GLU A 162 17.93 5.61 -18.19
C GLU A 162 18.60 4.43 -18.89
N LEU A 163 17.93 3.85 -19.88
CA LEU A 163 18.50 2.79 -20.71
C LEU A 163 19.13 3.38 -21.97
N ASP A 164 18.48 4.40 -22.53
CA ASP A 164 18.94 5.16 -23.69
C ASP A 164 18.34 6.58 -23.65
N GLU A 165 18.55 7.37 -24.71
CA GLU A 165 18.08 8.77 -24.80
C GLU A 165 16.55 8.92 -24.70
N ASN A 166 15.79 7.86 -24.99
CA ASN A 166 14.34 7.86 -25.12
C ASN A 166 13.61 6.98 -24.10
N THR A 167 14.30 6.11 -23.37
CA THR A 167 13.67 5.13 -22.48
C THR A 167 14.26 5.09 -21.08
N VAL A 168 13.38 4.88 -20.10
CA VAL A 168 13.68 4.73 -18.68
C VAL A 168 13.09 3.43 -18.17
N LYS A 169 13.91 2.61 -17.50
CA LYS A 169 13.45 1.45 -16.74
C LYS A 169 13.02 1.94 -15.36
N LEU A 170 11.80 1.60 -14.96
CA LEU A 170 11.20 2.04 -13.70
C LEU A 170 10.78 0.83 -12.88
N LEU A 171 11.06 0.89 -11.58
CA LEU A 171 10.48 0.02 -10.57
C LEU A 171 9.97 0.88 -9.41
N LYS A 172 8.66 0.86 -9.16
CA LYS A 172 8.00 1.55 -8.04
C LYS A 172 7.26 0.55 -7.18
N TYR A 173 7.47 0.63 -5.87
CA TYR A 173 6.62 -0.04 -4.88
C TYR A 173 5.84 1.00 -4.06
N GLY A 174 4.52 0.94 -4.11
CA GLY A 174 3.62 1.71 -3.26
C GLY A 174 3.05 0.85 -2.15
N SER A 175 3.02 1.35 -0.91
CA SER A 175 2.43 0.64 0.23
C SER A 175 1.00 1.07 0.56
N TRP A 176 0.70 2.38 0.48
CA TRP A 176 -0.60 2.95 0.84
C TRP A 176 -1.10 3.95 -0.20
N ALA A 177 -1.30 3.49 -1.44
CA ALA A 177 -1.74 4.35 -2.53
C ALA A 177 -3.27 4.41 -2.60
N THR A 178 -3.86 5.52 -2.14
CA THR A 178 -5.30 5.78 -2.31
C THR A 178 -5.70 5.70 -3.79
N SER A 179 -6.80 5.01 -4.09
CA SER A 179 -7.20 4.64 -5.45
C SER A 179 -6.26 3.66 -6.16
N ALA A 180 -5.48 2.84 -5.44
CA ALA A 180 -4.67 1.77 -6.04
C ALA A 180 -5.56 0.84 -6.88
N GLY A 181 -5.19 0.59 -8.14
CA GLY A 181 -5.98 -0.20 -9.09
C GLY A 181 -7.28 0.47 -9.60
N TYR A 182 -7.69 1.59 -9.01
CA TYR A 182 -8.93 2.29 -9.37
C TYR A 182 -8.71 3.57 -10.16
N ALA A 183 -7.70 4.38 -9.81
CA ALA A 183 -7.36 5.61 -10.54
C ALA A 183 -7.01 5.32 -12.01
N ASP A 184 -7.23 6.31 -12.86
CA ASP A 184 -7.04 6.22 -14.31
C ASP A 184 -5.59 6.57 -14.70
N PHE A 185 -4.93 7.41 -13.88
CA PHE A 185 -3.51 7.71 -13.98
C PHE A 185 -2.88 7.93 -12.59
N TYR A 186 -1.57 7.76 -12.54
CA TYR A 186 -0.74 7.80 -11.34
C TYR A 186 0.46 8.71 -11.62
N VAL A 187 0.73 9.64 -10.70
CA VAL A 187 2.06 10.25 -10.62
C VAL A 187 2.84 9.55 -9.52
N VAL A 188 3.92 8.90 -9.91
CA VAL A 188 4.76 8.11 -8.99
C VAL A 188 6.12 8.75 -8.86
N GLN A 189 6.72 8.60 -7.68
CA GLN A 189 8.03 9.15 -7.36
C GLN A 189 9.02 8.04 -7.05
N THR A 190 10.23 8.17 -7.59
CA THR A 190 11.37 7.30 -7.29
C THR A 190 12.61 8.15 -7.10
N LEU A 191 13.71 7.54 -6.65
CA LEU A 191 15.02 8.13 -6.89
C LEU A 191 15.21 8.39 -8.39
N SER A 192 15.94 9.44 -8.72
CA SER A 192 16.35 9.74 -10.08
C SER A 192 17.21 8.62 -10.67
N SER A 193 17.54 8.71 -11.97
CA SER A 193 18.27 7.64 -12.65
C SER A 193 19.76 7.58 -12.31
N SER A 194 20.32 8.64 -11.74
CA SER A 194 21.74 8.73 -11.38
C SER A 194 21.95 9.64 -10.17
N PRO A 195 21.32 9.34 -9.01
CA PRO A 195 21.53 10.13 -7.81
C PRO A 195 22.98 9.99 -7.35
N ALA A 196 23.51 11.04 -6.72
CA ALA A 196 24.76 10.90 -6.01
C ALA A 196 24.62 9.81 -4.93
N PRO A 197 25.68 9.03 -4.65
CA PRO A 197 25.62 8.02 -3.59
C PRO A 197 25.13 8.62 -2.26
N GLY A 198 24.14 7.99 -1.64
CA GLY A 198 23.47 8.47 -0.42
C GLY A 198 22.51 9.67 -0.58
N ASP A 199 22.36 10.29 -1.76
CA ASP A 199 21.44 11.41 -1.95
C ASP A 199 20.02 10.94 -2.24
N TYR A 200 19.20 10.86 -1.18
CA TYR A 200 17.78 10.50 -1.30
C TYR A 200 16.88 11.66 -1.68
N SER A 201 17.44 12.88 -1.80
CA SER A 201 16.68 14.06 -2.22
C SER A 201 16.56 14.18 -3.74
N ASP A 202 17.44 13.50 -4.48
CA ASP A 202 17.43 13.47 -5.95
C ASP A 202 16.32 12.54 -6.44
N LEU A 203 15.13 13.13 -6.56
CA LEU A 203 13.88 12.45 -6.87
C LEU A 203 13.36 12.84 -8.25
N SER A 204 12.78 11.87 -8.94
CA SER A 204 12.11 12.08 -10.22
C SER A 204 10.66 11.57 -10.17
N SER A 205 9.77 12.23 -10.93
CA SER A 205 8.35 11.88 -11.01
C SER A 205 7.98 11.35 -12.39
N PHE A 206 7.07 10.37 -12.44
CA PHE A 206 6.65 9.70 -13.68
C PHE A 206 5.13 9.57 -13.76
N LEU A 207 4.58 9.76 -14.95
CA LEU A 207 3.16 9.57 -15.27
C LEU A 207 2.93 8.14 -15.79
N ILE A 208 2.14 7.39 -15.04
CA ILE A 208 1.80 5.99 -15.33
C ILE A 208 0.29 5.84 -15.45
N TYR A 209 -0.18 5.04 -16.42
CA TYR A 209 -1.59 4.75 -16.60
C TYR A 209 -2.02 3.47 -15.90
N LYS A 210 -3.34 3.35 -15.70
CA LYS A 210 -3.96 2.27 -14.93
C LYS A 210 -3.59 0.85 -15.36
N ASP A 211 -3.44 0.61 -16.66
CA ASP A 211 -3.10 -0.70 -17.22
C ASP A 211 -1.62 -1.07 -17.04
N GLU A 212 -0.78 -0.10 -16.68
CA GLU A 212 0.65 -0.25 -16.43
C GLU A 212 0.96 -0.54 -14.95
N ILE A 213 -0.07 -0.63 -14.09
CA ILE A 213 0.08 -0.87 -12.65
C ILE A 213 -0.41 -2.27 -12.23
N ARG A 214 0.29 -2.86 -11.25
CA ARG A 214 -0.17 -4.07 -10.54
C ARG A 214 -0.54 -3.68 -9.12
N ALA A 215 -1.82 -3.56 -8.84
CA ALA A 215 -2.33 -3.29 -7.48
C ALA A 215 -3.08 -4.50 -6.92
N ASN A 216 -3.02 -4.68 -5.60
CA ASN A 216 -3.95 -5.56 -4.90
C ASN A 216 -5.15 -4.72 -4.44
N THR A 217 -6.28 -4.89 -5.13
CA THR A 217 -7.54 -4.19 -4.81
C THR A 217 -8.40 -4.98 -3.84
N ASP A 218 -7.99 -6.17 -3.45
CA ASP A 218 -8.94 -7.19 -3.02
C ASP A 218 -8.83 -7.52 -1.52
N ASP A 219 -7.69 -7.16 -0.92
CA ASP A 219 -7.38 -7.23 0.50
C ASP A 219 -7.57 -5.90 1.24
N TRP A 220 -8.25 -4.92 0.64
CA TRP A 220 -8.54 -3.65 1.33
C TRP A 220 -9.58 -3.87 2.43
N GLU A 221 -9.11 -3.95 3.67
CA GLU A 221 -9.91 -4.00 4.89
C GLU A 221 -9.23 -3.10 5.93
N ALA A 222 -9.96 -2.06 6.36
CA ALA A 222 -9.44 -1.02 7.23
C ALA A 222 -10.49 -0.63 8.26
N LEU A 223 -10.08 0.07 9.33
CA LEU A 223 -10.99 0.58 10.37
C LEU A 223 -12.04 1.55 9.79
N GLY A 224 -11.64 2.41 8.87
CA GLY A 224 -12.50 3.43 8.25
C GLY A 224 -11.97 3.77 6.87
N MET A 225 -12.55 4.78 6.24
CA MET A 225 -12.25 5.18 4.87
C MET A 225 -12.44 4.02 3.88
N HIS A 226 -13.47 3.18 4.09
CA HIS A 226 -13.67 1.94 3.34
C HIS A 226 -13.76 2.16 1.82
N GLY A 227 -14.20 3.34 1.37
CA GLY A 227 -14.26 3.68 -0.06
C GLY A 227 -12.93 4.11 -0.69
N ASN A 228 -11.85 4.34 0.07
CA ASN A 228 -10.61 4.93 -0.47
C ASN A 228 -9.81 4.00 -1.38
N MET A 229 -9.81 2.70 -1.07
CA MET A 229 -8.92 1.71 -1.68
C MET A 229 -7.45 2.14 -1.60
N SER A 230 -6.90 2.25 -0.38
CA SER A 230 -5.51 2.66 -0.15
C SER A 230 -4.57 1.45 -0.02
N GLY A 231 -4.50 0.65 -1.08
CA GLY A 231 -3.73 -0.60 -1.11
C GLY A 231 -2.30 -0.46 -1.66
N PRO A 232 -1.53 -1.56 -1.61
CA PRO A 232 -0.21 -1.62 -2.22
C PRO A 232 -0.31 -1.69 -3.75
N LEU A 233 0.73 -1.18 -4.43
CA LEU A 233 0.88 -1.29 -5.87
C LEU A 233 2.34 -1.47 -6.28
N VAL A 234 2.55 -2.03 -7.47
CA VAL A 234 3.86 -2.16 -8.09
C VAL A 234 3.78 -1.71 -9.54
N ILE A 235 4.78 -0.95 -9.96
CA ILE A 235 4.96 -0.52 -11.34
C ILE A 235 6.35 -1.00 -11.74
N GLU A 236 6.41 -1.79 -12.80
CA GLU A 236 7.67 -2.31 -13.32
C GLU A 236 7.58 -2.31 -14.83
N GLY A 237 8.55 -1.68 -15.50
CA GLY A 237 8.55 -1.65 -16.95
C GLY A 237 9.61 -0.74 -17.52
N ILE A 238 9.62 -0.68 -18.85
CA ILE A 238 10.40 0.27 -19.63
C ILE A 238 9.40 1.27 -20.21
N PHE A 239 9.58 2.54 -19.86
CA PHE A 239 8.71 3.63 -20.26
C PHE A 239 9.48 4.61 -21.12
N LYS A 240 8.77 5.33 -21.98
CA LYS A 240 9.37 6.44 -22.73
C LYS A 240 9.71 7.59 -21.80
N LYS A 241 10.80 8.30 -22.07
CA LYS A 241 11.28 9.45 -21.28
C LYS A 241 10.26 10.58 -21.19
N GLU A 242 9.37 10.71 -22.18
CA GLU A 242 8.22 11.64 -22.16
C GLU A 242 7.23 11.41 -20.99
N ARG A 243 7.25 10.21 -20.38
CA ARG A 243 6.49 9.91 -19.15
C ARG A 243 7.07 10.59 -17.92
N MET A 244 8.31 11.06 -17.96
CA MET A 244 8.91 11.82 -16.87
C MET A 244 8.21 13.18 -16.75
N VAL A 245 7.75 13.49 -15.55
CA VAL A 245 7.03 14.71 -15.23
C VAL A 245 8.03 15.66 -14.57
N GLY A 246 8.57 16.59 -15.35
CA GLY A 246 9.58 17.56 -14.90
C GLY A 246 11.02 17.11 -15.21
N PRO A 247 12.01 17.98 -14.97
CA PRO A 247 13.42 17.62 -15.09
C PRO A 247 13.85 16.62 -13.99
N PRO A 248 14.84 15.75 -14.26
CA PRO A 248 15.42 14.87 -13.24
C PRO A 248 15.86 15.64 -11.99
N GLY A 249 15.55 15.09 -10.81
CA GLY A 249 15.97 15.63 -9.51
C GLY A 249 15.14 16.78 -8.96
N ASP A 250 14.10 17.21 -9.68
CA ASP A 250 13.18 18.26 -9.20
C ASP A 250 12.13 17.76 -8.19
N GLY A 251 12.09 16.45 -7.91
CA GLY A 251 11.03 15.81 -7.15
C GLY A 251 10.86 16.37 -5.74
N ARG A 252 11.97 16.70 -5.05
CA ARG A 252 11.92 17.38 -3.75
C ARG A 252 11.24 18.75 -3.85
N LEU A 253 11.66 19.57 -4.81
CA LEU A 253 11.09 20.91 -5.01
C LEU A 253 9.59 20.82 -5.31
N SER A 254 9.18 19.86 -6.15
CA SER A 254 7.76 19.64 -6.43
C SER A 254 6.98 19.11 -5.24
N ASN A 255 7.59 18.30 -4.38
CA ASN A 255 6.92 17.85 -3.16
C ASN A 255 6.60 19.06 -2.30
N ASP A 256 7.59 19.94 -2.10
CA ASP A 256 7.44 21.14 -1.26
C ASP A 256 6.51 22.18 -1.87
N GLU A 257 6.51 22.35 -3.19
CA GLU A 257 5.70 23.37 -3.88
C GLU A 257 4.25 22.92 -4.12
N CYS A 258 4.05 21.64 -4.41
CA CYS A 258 2.78 21.12 -4.93
C CYS A 258 2.23 19.95 -4.11
N ALA A 259 2.89 18.79 -4.13
CA ALA A 259 2.30 17.55 -3.63
C ALA A 259 1.93 17.67 -2.14
N THR A 260 2.92 18.01 -1.29
CA THR A 260 2.75 18.17 0.15
C THR A 260 1.81 19.34 0.47
N SER A 261 1.97 20.46 -0.23
CA SER A 261 1.15 21.67 -0.02
C SER A 261 -0.35 21.41 -0.25
N TYR A 262 -0.72 20.82 -1.38
CA TYR A 262 -2.11 20.49 -1.65
C TYR A 262 -2.64 19.34 -0.78
N PHE A 263 -1.81 18.33 -0.52
CA PHE A 263 -2.20 17.17 0.26
C PHE A 263 -2.49 17.53 1.73
N LEU A 264 -1.60 18.26 2.39
CA LEU A 264 -1.75 18.61 3.81
C LEU A 264 -2.93 19.60 4.02
N MET A 265 -3.14 20.56 3.11
CA MET A 265 -4.27 21.50 3.18
C MET A 265 -5.61 20.79 2.95
N SER A 266 -5.68 19.98 1.89
CA SER A 266 -6.93 19.32 1.50
C SER A 266 -7.30 18.19 2.46
N SER A 267 -6.31 17.45 2.99
CA SER A 267 -6.55 16.48 4.05
C SER A 267 -7.04 17.15 5.33
N ALA A 268 -6.44 18.27 5.76
CA ALA A 268 -6.92 19.06 6.90
C ALA A 268 -8.37 19.55 6.69
N SER A 269 -8.69 20.00 5.48
CA SER A 269 -10.06 20.41 5.11
C SER A 269 -11.04 19.23 5.17
N CYS A 270 -10.64 18.04 4.71
CA CYS A 270 -11.43 16.82 4.83
C CYS A 270 -11.71 16.51 6.32
N TRP A 271 -10.70 16.56 7.18
CA TRP A 271 -10.84 16.32 8.62
C TRP A 271 -11.77 17.32 9.30
N ASN A 272 -11.66 18.61 8.99
CA ASN A 272 -12.59 19.62 9.48
C ASN A 272 -14.02 19.38 8.98
N GLY A 273 -14.19 18.91 7.73
CA GLY A 273 -15.49 18.52 7.20
C GLY A 273 -16.11 17.35 7.96
N ILE A 274 -15.32 16.33 8.33
CA ILE A 274 -15.77 15.22 9.18
C ILE A 274 -16.20 15.73 10.56
N SER A 275 -15.41 16.59 11.20
CA SER A 275 -15.76 17.21 12.48
C SER A 275 -17.13 17.89 12.41
N LEU A 276 -17.34 18.73 11.39
CA LEU A 276 -18.60 19.43 11.19
C LEU A 276 -19.76 18.47 10.87
N ALA A 277 -19.53 17.39 10.12
CA ALA A 277 -20.55 16.37 9.87
C ALA A 277 -21.00 15.69 11.17
N CYS A 278 -20.06 15.37 12.06
CA CYS A 278 -20.35 14.81 13.37
C CYS A 278 -21.20 15.76 14.19
N MET A 279 -20.81 17.04 14.25
CA MET A 279 -21.57 18.05 14.99
C MET A 279 -22.96 18.28 14.41
N ASP A 280 -23.10 18.30 13.08
CA ASP A 280 -24.40 18.43 12.43
C ASP A 280 -25.32 17.28 12.84
N LEU A 281 -24.85 16.03 12.72
CA LEU A 281 -25.62 14.82 13.04
C LEU A 281 -25.96 14.75 14.54
N ALA A 282 -25.00 15.06 15.40
CA ALA A 282 -25.23 15.11 16.83
C ALA A 282 -26.25 16.18 17.19
N LYS A 283 -26.14 17.40 16.63
CA LYS A 283 -27.11 18.49 16.86
C LYS A 283 -28.52 18.04 16.52
N LYS A 284 -28.70 17.37 15.36
CA LYS A 284 -30.00 16.82 14.95
C LYS A 284 -30.58 15.86 15.99
N HIS A 285 -29.74 15.03 16.59
CA HIS A 285 -30.15 14.05 17.59
C HIS A 285 -30.49 14.75 18.92
N VAL A 286 -29.55 15.51 19.48
CA VAL A 286 -29.67 16.05 20.84
C VAL A 286 -30.78 17.11 20.97
N THR A 287 -31.11 17.81 19.89
CA THR A 287 -32.22 18.78 19.87
C THR A 287 -33.59 18.16 19.73
N ARG A 288 -33.67 16.86 19.39
CA ARG A 288 -34.94 16.11 19.23
C ARG A 288 -35.17 15.08 20.31
N LYS A 289 -34.10 14.52 20.89
CA LYS A 289 -34.20 13.51 21.95
C LYS A 289 -34.54 14.20 23.26
N ALA A 290 -35.62 13.74 23.91
CA ALA A 290 -36.01 14.13 25.25
C ALA A 290 -35.91 12.96 26.24
N HIS A 291 -35.58 13.28 27.49
CA HIS A 291 -35.61 12.37 28.62
C HIS A 291 -36.96 12.53 29.33
N ALA A 292 -37.77 11.46 29.32
CA ALA A 292 -39.17 11.52 29.75
C ALA A 292 -39.33 11.71 31.27
N ASP A 293 -38.33 11.31 32.05
CA ASP A 293 -38.26 11.45 33.50
C ASP A 293 -38.04 12.91 33.94
N VAL A 294 -37.20 13.66 33.22
CA VAL A 294 -36.89 15.08 33.54
C VAL A 294 -37.68 16.07 32.67
N GLY A 295 -38.15 15.64 31.50
CA GLY A 295 -38.82 16.50 30.51
C GLY A 295 -37.88 17.40 29.69
N MET A 296 -36.56 17.30 29.91
CA MET A 296 -35.54 18.06 29.18
C MET A 296 -35.14 17.35 27.89
N ARG A 297 -34.80 18.14 26.86
CA ARG A 297 -34.08 17.62 25.69
C ARG A 297 -32.61 17.42 26.05
N VAL A 298 -31.92 16.56 25.32
CA VAL A 298 -30.49 16.32 25.53
C VAL A 298 -29.69 17.61 25.33
N CYS A 299 -30.08 18.49 24.41
CA CYS A 299 -29.43 19.80 24.23
C CYS A 299 -29.65 20.79 25.38
N ASP A 300 -30.61 20.56 26.28
CA ASP A 300 -30.91 21.48 27.38
C ASP A 300 -29.95 21.28 28.57
N TYR A 301 -29.17 20.19 28.59
CA TYR A 301 -28.14 19.97 29.61
C TYR A 301 -26.90 20.84 29.34
N PRO A 302 -26.38 21.58 30.33
CA PRO A 302 -25.21 22.46 30.16
C PRO A 302 -23.97 21.74 29.62
N THR A 303 -23.71 20.49 30.03
CA THR A 303 -22.58 19.70 29.54
C THR A 303 -22.64 19.45 28.03
N ILE A 304 -23.85 19.27 27.48
CA ILE A 304 -24.02 19.09 26.03
C ILE A 304 -23.78 20.43 25.32
N GLN A 305 -24.27 21.55 25.89
CA GLN A 305 -24.02 22.89 25.34
C GLN A 305 -22.52 23.22 25.34
N ASP A 306 -21.81 22.86 26.40
CA ASP A 306 -20.36 22.99 26.54
C ASP A 306 -19.61 22.20 25.45
N TYR A 307 -19.96 20.93 25.22
CA TYR A 307 -19.36 20.11 24.16
C TYR A 307 -19.52 20.73 22.76
N PHE A 308 -20.69 21.31 22.48
CA PHE A 308 -20.90 22.01 21.20
C PHE A 308 -20.16 23.35 21.16
N GLY A 309 -20.13 24.10 22.26
CA GLY A 309 -19.45 25.39 22.37
C GLY A 309 -17.94 25.25 22.15
N GLU A 310 -17.28 24.39 22.91
CA GLU A 310 -15.87 24.04 22.73
C GLU A 310 -15.62 23.51 21.32
N GLY A 311 -16.47 22.58 20.86
CA GLY A 311 -16.27 21.96 19.56
C GLY A 311 -16.33 22.93 18.37
N VAL A 312 -17.25 23.91 18.40
CA VAL A 312 -17.33 24.95 17.36
C VAL A 312 -16.08 25.83 17.40
N CYS A 313 -15.64 26.23 18.61
CA CYS A 313 -14.43 27.04 18.78
C CYS A 313 -13.19 26.32 18.23
N ASP A 314 -12.98 25.05 18.58
CA ASP A 314 -11.84 24.26 18.14
C ASP A 314 -11.82 24.03 16.63
N VAL A 315 -12.96 23.66 16.06
CA VAL A 315 -13.09 23.44 14.61
C VAL A 315 -12.88 24.75 13.85
N ASN A 316 -13.44 25.86 14.32
CA ASN A 316 -13.24 27.15 13.65
C ASN A 316 -11.83 27.71 13.84
N ALA A 317 -11.14 27.41 14.96
CA ALA A 317 -9.72 27.72 15.10
C ALA A 317 -8.87 26.95 14.08
N SER A 318 -9.16 25.66 13.87
CA SER A 318 -8.51 24.87 12.82
C SER A 318 -8.82 25.39 11.41
N ARG A 319 -10.10 25.68 11.12
CA ARG A 319 -10.53 26.23 9.81
C ARG A 319 -9.90 27.59 9.54
N ALA A 320 -9.83 28.46 10.54
CA ALA A 320 -9.17 29.76 10.41
C ALA A 320 -7.70 29.61 10.05
N LEU A 321 -6.99 28.65 10.66
CA LEU A 321 -5.60 28.34 10.32
C LEU A 321 -5.48 27.85 8.86
N VAL A 322 -6.30 26.86 8.45
CA VAL A 322 -6.33 26.35 7.07
C VAL A 322 -6.56 27.49 6.07
N LEU A 323 -7.59 28.30 6.28
CA LEU A 323 -7.99 29.36 5.37
C LEU A 323 -6.99 30.52 5.33
N THR A 324 -6.33 30.82 6.45
CA THR A 324 -5.28 31.84 6.51
C THR A 324 -4.07 31.40 5.68
N VAL A 325 -3.62 30.16 5.85
CA VAL A 325 -2.50 29.60 5.09
C VAL A 325 -2.86 29.47 3.60
N ALA A 326 -4.07 29.01 3.28
CA ALA A 326 -4.56 28.93 1.91
C ALA A 326 -4.62 30.32 1.24
N LYS A 327 -5.07 31.35 1.96
CA LYS A 327 -5.10 32.73 1.46
C LYS A 327 -3.70 33.27 1.19
N GLU A 328 -2.74 32.96 2.05
CA GLU A 328 -1.34 33.32 1.82
C GLU A 328 -0.79 32.63 0.58
N MET A 329 -1.06 31.32 0.42
CA MET A 329 -0.69 30.59 -0.80
C MET A 329 -1.33 31.18 -2.06
N ASP A 330 -2.59 31.62 -1.98
CA ASP A 330 -3.26 32.35 -3.06
C ASP A 330 -2.54 33.67 -3.39
N GLN A 331 -2.15 34.46 -2.39
CA GLN A 331 -1.39 35.70 -2.62
C GLN A 331 -0.02 35.44 -3.27
N LEU A 332 0.71 34.47 -2.74
CA LEU A 332 2.04 34.06 -3.22
C LEU A 332 2.04 33.52 -4.64
N SER A 333 0.92 32.96 -5.09
CA SER A 333 0.78 32.32 -6.41
C SER A 333 -0.14 33.07 -7.36
N ASN A 334 -0.42 34.36 -7.11
CA ASN A 334 -1.34 35.18 -7.91
C ASN A 334 -2.70 34.49 -8.15
N ASN A 335 -3.33 34.03 -7.07
CA ASN A 335 -4.56 33.22 -7.06
C ASN A 335 -4.43 31.94 -7.89
N ASN A 336 -3.38 31.16 -7.62
CA ASN A 336 -3.15 29.86 -8.25
C ASN A 336 -2.90 29.94 -9.78
N ASP A 337 -2.18 30.98 -10.21
CA ASP A 337 -1.73 31.14 -11.58
C ASP A 337 -0.57 30.17 -11.89
N TRP A 338 -0.90 29.09 -12.59
CA TRP A 338 0.08 28.06 -12.94
C TRP A 338 1.10 28.51 -13.98
N SER A 339 0.84 29.61 -14.73
CA SER A 339 1.79 30.12 -15.73
C SER A 339 3.11 30.60 -15.11
N LEU A 340 3.09 30.94 -13.81
CA LEU A 340 4.27 31.30 -13.04
C LEU A 340 5.32 30.18 -12.98
N HIS A 341 4.91 28.92 -13.18
CA HIS A 341 5.80 27.76 -13.19
C HIS A 341 6.32 27.39 -14.59
N ALA A 342 6.23 28.31 -15.56
CA ALA A 342 7.08 28.23 -16.75
C ALA A 342 8.58 28.23 -16.36
N ASP A 343 8.92 28.88 -15.24
CA ASP A 343 10.16 28.71 -14.50
C ASP A 343 9.90 27.90 -13.23
N LEU A 344 10.38 26.66 -13.18
CA LEU A 344 10.19 25.76 -12.05
C LEU A 344 10.93 26.22 -10.77
N THR A 345 11.91 27.11 -10.89
CA THR A 345 12.61 27.66 -9.72
C THR A 345 11.73 28.64 -8.93
N PHE A 346 10.71 29.20 -9.59
CA PHE A 346 9.67 29.98 -8.96
C PHE A 346 8.67 29.04 -8.26
N ALA A 347 9.00 28.72 -7.01
CA ALA A 347 8.24 27.84 -6.12
C ALA A 347 7.93 28.58 -4.81
N PRO A 348 6.95 29.51 -4.81
CA PRO A 348 6.69 30.36 -3.66
C PRO A 348 5.95 29.65 -2.53
N ARG A 349 5.11 28.63 -2.81
CA ARG A 349 4.34 27.90 -1.80
C ARG A 349 5.22 27.04 -0.89
N LYS A 350 6.42 26.64 -1.34
CA LYS A 350 7.39 25.92 -0.50
C LYS A 350 7.73 26.64 0.81
N THR A 351 7.59 27.98 0.84
CA THR A 351 7.82 28.78 2.05
C THR A 351 6.80 28.51 3.16
N MET A 352 5.66 27.91 2.81
CA MET A 352 4.56 27.61 3.74
C MET A 352 4.69 26.25 4.44
N GLN A 353 5.73 25.46 4.17
CA GLN A 353 5.87 24.08 4.69
C GLN A 353 5.66 23.96 6.22
N VAL A 354 6.26 24.84 7.01
CA VAL A 354 6.12 24.83 8.48
C VAL A 354 4.68 25.07 8.92
N TRP A 355 3.97 25.94 8.21
CA TRP A 355 2.55 26.21 8.46
C TRP A 355 1.69 25.03 8.05
N MET A 356 2.01 24.39 6.93
CA MET A 356 1.30 23.21 6.42
C MET A 356 1.38 22.02 7.38
N TRP A 357 2.51 21.82 8.05
CA TRP A 357 2.63 20.80 9.10
C TRP A 357 1.70 21.06 10.28
N GLN A 358 1.59 22.32 10.70
CA GLN A 358 0.68 22.74 11.77
C GLN A 358 -0.79 22.60 11.35
N VAL A 359 -1.12 22.99 10.11
CA VAL A 359 -2.46 22.84 9.52
C VAL A 359 -2.93 21.39 9.63
N LYS A 360 -2.13 20.42 9.13
CA LYS A 360 -2.48 19.00 9.19
C LYS A 360 -2.59 18.52 10.62
N PHE A 361 -1.60 18.82 11.46
CA PHE A 361 -1.59 18.38 12.85
C PHE A 361 -2.83 18.88 13.62
N MET A 362 -3.16 20.16 13.50
CA MET A 362 -4.30 20.76 14.19
C MET A 362 -5.61 20.15 13.75
N ALA A 363 -5.85 20.00 12.45
CA ALA A 363 -7.08 19.39 11.95
C ALA A 363 -7.22 17.92 12.39
N ALA A 364 -6.12 17.15 12.37
CA ALA A 364 -6.11 15.77 12.84
C ALA A 364 -6.37 15.64 14.35
N LYS A 365 -5.84 16.57 15.17
CA LYS A 365 -6.14 16.63 16.60
C LYS A 365 -7.62 16.93 16.84
N VAL A 366 -8.16 17.95 16.17
CA VAL A 366 -9.54 18.40 16.36
C VAL A 366 -10.54 17.34 15.94
N VAL A 367 -10.39 16.71 14.76
CA VAL A 367 -11.35 15.69 14.31
C VAL A 367 -11.45 14.51 15.28
N PHE A 368 -10.34 14.12 15.90
CA PHE A 368 -10.35 13.08 16.93
C PHE A 368 -11.17 13.51 18.16
N GLN A 369 -10.95 14.72 18.68
CA GLN A 369 -11.68 15.22 19.84
C GLN A 369 -13.18 15.37 19.54
N ILE A 370 -13.53 15.92 18.38
CA ILE A 370 -14.92 16.18 18.01
C ILE A 370 -15.70 14.89 17.75
N THR A 371 -15.13 13.95 17.01
CA THR A 371 -15.80 12.67 16.71
C THR A 371 -16.14 11.91 17.99
N ASP A 372 -15.21 11.85 18.96
CA ASP A 372 -15.42 11.22 20.25
C ASP A 372 -16.48 11.94 21.09
N LYS A 373 -16.37 13.27 21.24
CA LYS A 373 -17.32 14.08 22.02
C LYS A 373 -18.74 14.06 21.46
N MET A 374 -18.89 14.12 20.13
CA MET A 374 -20.20 14.09 19.49
C MET A 374 -20.86 12.71 19.57
N LEU A 375 -20.06 11.63 19.55
CA LEU A 375 -20.56 10.29 19.85
C LEU A 375 -21.05 10.19 21.29
N GLN A 376 -20.25 10.67 22.25
CA GLN A 376 -20.62 10.70 23.67
C GLN A 376 -21.91 11.52 23.92
N ALA A 377 -22.05 12.67 23.27
CA ALA A 377 -23.26 13.51 23.37
C ALA A 377 -24.55 12.80 22.92
N CYS A 378 -24.44 11.81 22.04
CA CYS A 378 -25.57 11.03 21.53
C CYS A 378 -25.81 9.72 22.31
N GLY A 379 -24.96 9.41 23.29
CA GLY A 379 -25.01 8.17 24.07
C GLY A 379 -25.03 6.91 23.19
N GLY A 380 -25.76 5.87 23.63
CA GLY A 380 -25.85 4.60 22.90
C GLY A 380 -26.43 4.71 21.49
N SER A 381 -27.14 5.80 21.15
CA SER A 381 -27.61 6.03 19.77
C SER A 381 -26.46 6.41 18.83
N GLY A 382 -25.42 7.07 19.35
CA GLY A 382 -24.20 7.41 18.61
C GLY A 382 -23.37 6.21 18.20
N TYR A 383 -23.48 5.10 18.95
CA TYR A 383 -22.77 3.86 18.68
C TYR A 383 -23.46 2.99 17.61
N LYS A 384 -24.73 3.28 17.27
CA LYS A 384 -25.45 2.56 16.21
C LYS A 384 -25.15 3.12 14.84
N THR A 385 -25.05 2.24 13.85
CA THR A 385 -24.83 2.57 12.44
C THR A 385 -25.93 3.48 11.87
N ASP A 386 -27.16 3.41 12.37
CA ASP A 386 -28.31 4.23 11.92
C ASP A 386 -28.05 5.74 12.00
N LEU A 387 -27.32 6.21 13.03
CA LEU A 387 -27.03 7.64 13.18
C LEU A 387 -25.83 8.06 12.32
N GLY A 388 -24.95 7.13 11.95
CA GLY A 388 -23.79 7.34 11.09
C GLY A 388 -22.59 8.04 11.75
N LEU A 389 -22.64 8.33 13.07
CA LEU A 389 -21.52 8.93 13.81
C LEU A 389 -20.34 7.96 13.93
N GLU A 390 -20.61 6.68 14.17
CA GLU A 390 -19.57 5.65 14.28
C GLU A 390 -18.70 5.57 13.01
N ARG A 391 -19.32 5.73 11.82
CA ARG A 391 -18.60 5.80 10.55
C ARG A 391 -17.69 7.02 10.46
N LEU A 392 -18.21 8.19 10.81
CA LEU A 392 -17.40 9.41 10.76
C LEU A 392 -16.24 9.38 11.76
N LEU A 393 -16.42 8.71 12.91
CA LEU A 393 -15.34 8.44 13.85
C LEU A 393 -14.28 7.52 13.24
N ARG A 394 -14.69 6.40 12.66
CA ARG A 394 -13.79 5.47 11.94
C ARG A 394 -13.02 6.18 10.83
N ASP A 395 -13.71 6.96 9.99
CA ASP A 395 -13.12 7.74 8.91
C ASP A 395 -12.14 8.80 9.44
N GLY A 396 -12.54 9.55 10.47
CA GLY A 396 -11.71 10.59 11.10
C GLY A 396 -10.43 10.06 11.74
N LYS A 397 -10.40 8.78 12.15
CA LYS A 397 -9.21 8.15 12.75
C LYS A 397 -8.04 8.04 11.76
N ALA A 398 -8.31 8.01 10.46
CA ALA A 398 -7.27 8.01 9.42
C ALA A 398 -6.36 9.25 9.50
N SER A 399 -6.86 10.38 10.02
CA SER A 399 -6.08 11.62 10.18
C SER A 399 -4.80 11.47 11.01
N TRP A 400 -4.78 10.50 11.94
CA TRP A 400 -3.69 10.32 12.88
C TRP A 400 -2.50 9.57 12.25
N VAL A 401 -2.81 8.56 11.44
CA VAL A 401 -1.83 7.62 10.88
C VAL A 401 -1.42 7.97 9.46
N MET A 402 -2.26 8.71 8.71
CA MET A 402 -1.93 9.10 7.35
C MET A 402 -0.70 10.04 7.35
N GLY A 403 0.29 9.66 6.54
CA GLY A 403 1.62 10.27 6.50
C GLY A 403 1.60 11.74 6.06
N PRO A 404 2.44 12.62 6.61
CA PRO A 404 3.31 12.36 7.77
C PRO A 404 2.47 12.19 9.03
N SER A 405 2.83 11.24 9.91
CA SER A 405 2.09 11.00 11.15
C SER A 405 2.11 12.23 12.06
N ASN A 406 1.18 12.30 13.02
CA ASN A 406 1.10 13.44 13.92
C ASN A 406 2.37 13.59 14.79
N GLU A 407 3.01 12.49 15.13
CA GLU A 407 4.27 12.43 15.89
C GLU A 407 5.40 13.11 15.10
N VAL A 408 5.52 12.75 13.82
CA VAL A 408 6.51 13.36 12.91
C VAL A 408 6.23 14.85 12.73
N LEU A 409 4.98 15.25 12.49
CA LEU A 409 4.64 16.67 12.31
C LEU A 409 4.96 17.52 13.54
N ARG A 410 4.61 17.04 14.75
CA ARG A 410 4.99 17.72 15.99
C ARG A 410 6.51 17.81 16.14
N GLN A 411 7.23 16.75 15.76
CA GLN A 411 8.69 16.74 15.80
C GLN A 411 9.28 17.76 14.80
N PHE A 412 8.76 17.84 13.59
CA PHE A 412 9.21 18.80 12.58
C PHE A 412 8.99 20.24 13.03
N VAL A 413 7.77 20.56 13.50
CA VAL A 413 7.48 21.90 14.02
C VAL A 413 8.34 22.22 15.24
N GLY A 414 8.49 21.28 16.17
CA GLY A 414 9.31 21.47 17.38
C GLY A 414 10.80 21.68 17.08
N LYS A 415 11.37 20.86 16.19
CA LYS A 415 12.76 21.01 15.74
C LYS A 415 12.97 22.34 15.01
N ALA A 416 12.11 22.66 14.03
CA ALA A 416 12.19 23.92 13.30
C ALA A 416 12.11 25.14 14.24
N CYS A 417 11.23 25.09 15.25
CA CYS A 417 11.06 26.16 16.22
C CYS A 417 12.27 26.33 17.16
N LEU A 418 12.90 25.23 17.60
CA LEU A 418 13.98 25.27 18.59
C LEU A 418 15.37 25.40 17.96
N LEU A 419 15.56 24.83 16.78
CA LEU A 419 16.87 24.58 16.17
C LEU A 419 16.98 25.10 14.73
N GLY A 420 15.94 25.79 14.21
CA GLY A 420 15.92 26.28 12.83
C GLY A 420 15.50 25.22 11.81
N MET A 421 15.15 25.66 10.60
CA MET A 421 14.65 24.79 9.52
C MET A 421 15.71 23.82 9.00
N GLU A 422 16.98 24.23 9.06
CA GLU A 422 18.16 23.43 8.74
C GLU A 422 18.30 22.18 9.61
N SER A 423 17.68 22.16 10.79
CA SER A 423 17.64 20.98 11.66
C SER A 423 16.68 19.89 11.17
N ILE A 424 15.81 20.21 10.19
CA ILE A 424 14.91 19.26 9.54
C ILE A 424 15.63 18.63 8.37
N ASP A 425 16.27 17.51 8.66
CA ASP A 425 16.84 16.68 7.62
C ASP A 425 15.93 15.50 7.34
N CYS A 426 15.00 15.71 6.41
CA CYS A 426 14.17 14.62 5.88
C CYS A 426 14.92 13.78 4.85
N TRP A 427 16.14 14.13 4.46
CA TRP A 427 16.80 13.55 3.30
C TRP A 427 18.19 12.99 3.63
N ASP A 428 18.50 12.90 4.93
CA ASP A 428 19.80 12.52 5.49
C ASP A 428 21.00 13.23 4.82
N GLN A 429 20.81 14.49 4.42
CA GLN A 429 21.84 15.32 3.79
C GLN A 429 22.86 15.91 4.77
N HIS A 430 22.57 15.90 6.07
CA HIS A 430 23.40 16.49 7.11
C HIS A 430 23.69 15.48 8.21
N LEU A 431 24.98 15.34 8.52
CA LEU A 431 25.43 14.49 9.61
C LEU A 431 24.92 15.05 10.95
N ASN A 432 24.28 14.21 11.78
CA ASN A 432 23.94 14.60 13.14
C ASN A 432 25.18 14.50 14.04
N ASP A 433 26.03 15.52 13.96
CA ASP A 433 27.30 15.59 14.70
C ASP A 433 27.11 15.33 16.19
N ARG A 434 26.07 15.89 16.80
CA ARG A 434 25.82 15.72 18.23
C ARG A 434 25.56 14.26 18.61
N VAL A 435 24.76 13.54 17.82
CA VAL A 435 24.50 12.11 18.04
C VAL A 435 25.79 11.33 17.87
N ILE A 436 26.53 11.56 16.78
CA ILE A 436 27.78 10.86 16.52
C ILE A 436 28.80 11.11 17.64
N HIS A 437 29.00 12.36 18.05
CA HIS A 437 29.89 12.69 19.15
C HIS A 437 29.48 11.98 20.45
N ASN A 438 28.18 11.84 20.72
CA ASN A 438 27.70 11.14 21.90
C ASN A 438 27.86 9.61 21.80
N GLU A 439 27.60 9.00 20.65
CA GLU A 439 27.84 7.56 20.45
C GLU A 439 29.34 7.25 20.51
N LEU A 440 30.17 8.08 19.88
CA LEU A 440 31.63 7.97 19.98
C LEU A 440 32.11 8.12 21.44
N LYS A 441 31.49 8.95 22.27
CA LYS A 441 31.84 9.04 23.70
C LYS A 441 31.57 7.76 24.48
N LYS A 442 30.55 6.97 24.10
CA LYS A 442 30.21 5.69 24.75
C LYS A 442 31.20 4.57 24.40
N MET A 443 31.87 4.67 23.25
CA MET A 443 32.82 3.66 22.79
C MET A 443 34.13 3.71 23.59
N ASN A 444 34.63 2.53 23.96
CA ASN A 444 35.97 2.38 24.50
C ASN A 444 37.04 2.55 23.40
N VAL A 445 38.32 2.58 23.79
CA VAL A 445 39.43 2.82 22.85
C VAL A 445 39.49 1.76 21.75
N GLU A 446 39.21 0.49 22.05
CA GLU A 446 39.29 -0.60 21.08
C GLU A 446 38.14 -0.53 20.07
N GLN A 447 36.92 -0.30 20.54
CA GLN A 447 35.74 -0.07 19.70
C GLN A 447 35.94 1.13 18.76
N LYS A 448 36.58 2.21 19.24
CA LYS A 448 36.92 3.37 18.40
C LYS A 448 37.92 3.02 17.32
N LYS A 449 38.94 2.21 17.63
CA LYS A 449 39.93 1.77 16.64
C LYS A 449 39.29 0.87 15.58
N GLU A 450 38.44 -0.07 15.99
CA GLU A 450 37.70 -0.94 15.08
C GLU A 450 36.79 -0.12 14.16
N LEU A 451 36.04 0.84 14.70
CA LEU A 451 35.22 1.76 13.92
C LEU A 451 36.08 2.59 12.96
N ALA A 452 37.21 3.14 13.41
CA ALA A 452 38.10 3.91 12.56
C ALA A 452 38.69 3.08 11.41
N GLN A 453 39.09 1.83 11.68
CA GLN A 453 39.57 0.91 10.65
C GLN A 453 38.47 0.58 9.64
N LYS A 454 37.24 0.34 10.12
CA LYS A 454 36.08 0.12 9.27
C LYS A 454 35.80 1.34 8.37
N LEU A 455 35.74 2.55 8.95
CA LEU A 455 35.52 3.80 8.22
C LEU A 455 36.64 4.08 7.20
N LEU A 456 37.90 3.82 7.54
CA LEU A 456 39.02 3.98 6.60
C LEU A 456 38.94 2.98 5.44
N LYS A 457 38.51 1.74 5.71
CA LYS A 457 38.26 0.73 4.68
C LYS A 457 37.10 1.12 3.78
N GLU A 458 36.05 1.68 4.35
CA GLU A 458 34.91 2.27 3.64
C GLU A 458 35.35 3.43 2.74
N VAL A 459 36.17 4.35 3.24
CA VAL A 459 36.75 5.44 2.44
C VAL A 459 37.61 4.91 1.28
N ASP A 460 38.50 3.96 1.53
CA ASP A 460 39.35 3.35 0.48
C ASP A 460 38.50 2.64 -0.59
N MET A 461 37.36 2.06 -0.22
CA MET A 461 36.38 1.54 -1.17
C MET A 461 35.74 2.69 -1.97
N GLU A 462 35.24 3.73 -1.31
CA GLU A 462 34.60 4.89 -1.95
C GLU A 462 35.52 5.60 -2.95
N GLU A 463 36.78 5.84 -2.59
CA GLU A 463 37.79 6.45 -3.45
C GLU A 463 38.08 5.61 -4.71
N LYS A 464 37.92 4.28 -4.60
CA LYS A 464 38.01 3.33 -5.74
C LYS A 464 36.70 3.23 -6.52
N GLY A 465 35.69 4.04 -6.20
CA GLY A 465 34.35 3.98 -6.78
C GLY A 465 33.54 2.76 -6.34
N ILE A 466 33.92 2.12 -5.24
CA ILE A 466 33.24 0.97 -4.62
C ILE A 466 32.39 1.52 -3.47
N ASP A 467 31.08 1.57 -3.67
CA ASP A 467 30.15 2.12 -2.68
C ASP A 467 30.18 1.34 -1.35
N SER A 468 30.38 2.05 -0.24
CA SER A 468 30.70 1.47 1.07
C SER A 468 29.73 1.87 2.21
N LYS A 469 28.90 2.90 1.99
CA LYS A 469 27.95 3.42 2.99
C LYS A 469 26.58 2.76 2.86
N HIS A 470 26.33 1.78 3.73
CA HIS A 470 25.07 1.05 3.92
C HIS A 470 24.63 0.18 2.72
N PRO A 471 24.21 -1.09 2.92
CA PRO A 471 24.08 -2.11 1.87
C PRO A 471 22.94 -1.90 0.84
N TYR A 472 22.35 -0.70 0.78
CA TYR A 472 21.03 -0.41 0.21
C TYR A 472 20.98 0.42 -1.05
N GLN A 473 22.11 0.82 -1.61
CA GLN A 473 22.08 1.19 -3.02
C GLN A 473 22.25 -0.14 -3.78
N GLU A 474 21.36 -0.45 -4.77
CA GLU A 474 21.25 -1.58 -5.78
C GLU A 474 21.46 -1.12 -7.29
N THR A 475 22.48 -1.59 -8.04
CA THR A 475 22.95 -1.04 -9.35
C THR A 475 22.38 -1.81 -10.53
N ASP A 476 21.74 -2.94 -10.28
CA ASP A 476 21.23 -3.78 -11.35
C ASP A 476 19.75 -4.11 -11.18
N PHE A 477 19.04 -3.94 -12.30
CA PHE A 477 17.62 -4.13 -12.48
C PHE A 477 17.31 -5.60 -12.77
N GLU A 478 17.78 -6.50 -11.91
CA GLU A 478 17.55 -7.93 -12.08
C GLU A 478 16.31 -8.36 -11.32
N ASN A 479 15.26 -8.62 -12.09
CA ASN A 479 14.03 -9.25 -11.65
C ASN A 479 14.29 -10.76 -11.42
N PRO A 480 14.04 -11.31 -10.22
CA PRO A 480 14.20 -12.74 -9.92
C PRO A 480 13.39 -13.70 -10.78
N PHE A 481 12.26 -13.23 -11.35
CA PHE A 481 11.37 -14.01 -12.21
C PHE A 481 11.95 -14.22 -13.61
N ASN A 482 13.10 -13.60 -13.90
CA ASN A 482 13.74 -13.62 -15.20
C ASN A 482 15.12 -14.30 -15.17
N THR A 483 15.35 -15.22 -14.23
CA THR A 483 16.58 -16.03 -14.19
C THR A 483 16.35 -17.34 -14.95
N CYS A 484 16.48 -17.28 -16.28
CA CYS A 484 16.27 -18.37 -17.25
C CYS A 484 14.88 -19.05 -17.23
N PRO A 485 14.33 -19.45 -18.39
CA PRO A 485 13.30 -20.49 -18.36
C PRO A 485 13.88 -21.71 -17.62
N PRO A 486 13.13 -22.37 -16.72
CA PRO A 486 13.54 -23.68 -16.23
C PRO A 486 13.95 -24.51 -17.44
N ALA A 487 15.08 -25.22 -17.37
CA ALA A 487 15.57 -26.02 -18.49
C ALA A 487 14.37 -26.78 -19.07
N VAL A 488 14.04 -26.54 -20.35
CA VAL A 488 12.78 -27.00 -20.97
C VAL A 488 12.59 -28.47 -20.62
N ASN A 489 11.75 -28.74 -19.62
CA ASN A 489 11.79 -30.03 -18.94
C ASN A 489 10.80 -30.95 -19.65
N ASP A 490 11.14 -31.36 -20.88
CA ASP A 490 10.49 -32.45 -21.63
C ASP A 490 10.77 -33.83 -20.97
N LYS A 491 11.06 -33.84 -19.65
CA LYS A 491 11.51 -35.00 -18.90
C LYS A 491 10.33 -35.94 -18.66
N VAL A 492 10.18 -36.89 -19.59
CA VAL A 492 9.26 -38.01 -19.43
C VAL A 492 9.72 -38.85 -18.25
N ILE A 493 8.87 -38.94 -17.22
CA ILE A 493 9.14 -39.77 -16.04
C ILE A 493 8.77 -41.21 -16.38
N LYS A 494 9.72 -42.13 -16.24
CA LYS A 494 9.48 -43.57 -16.35
C LYS A 494 9.37 -44.17 -14.95
N THR A 495 8.22 -44.71 -14.62
CA THR A 495 7.97 -45.39 -13.35
C THR A 495 8.44 -46.86 -13.41
N SER A 496 8.59 -47.48 -12.24
CA SER A 496 9.10 -48.86 -12.10
C SER A 496 8.20 -49.92 -12.74
N ASP A 497 6.92 -49.61 -12.96
CA ASP A 497 5.94 -50.42 -13.69
C ASP A 497 6.01 -50.26 -15.22
N GLY A 498 6.93 -49.42 -15.72
CA GLY A 498 7.19 -49.24 -17.14
C GLY A 498 6.28 -48.22 -17.84
N LEU A 499 5.42 -47.51 -17.10
CA LEU A 499 4.61 -46.41 -17.64
C LEU A 499 5.47 -45.17 -17.90
N TYR A 500 5.07 -44.41 -18.92
CA TYR A 500 5.68 -43.15 -19.30
C TYR A 500 4.71 -42.02 -18.98
N HIS A 501 5.19 -41.04 -18.23
CA HIS A 501 4.42 -39.88 -17.80
C HIS A 501 5.01 -38.63 -18.44
N SER A 502 4.25 -37.96 -19.29
CA SER A 502 4.66 -36.75 -19.99
C SER A 502 4.28 -35.48 -19.21
N PRO A 503 5.01 -34.37 -19.38
CA PRO A 503 4.64 -33.09 -18.76
C PRO A 503 3.42 -32.49 -19.47
N ALA A 504 2.37 -32.19 -18.70
CA ALA A 504 1.15 -31.57 -19.20
C ALA A 504 1.31 -30.08 -19.53
N LEU A 505 2.02 -29.34 -18.67
CA LEU A 505 2.26 -27.90 -18.86
C LEU A 505 3.62 -27.69 -19.53
N LYS A 506 3.69 -26.67 -20.40
CA LYS A 506 4.93 -26.19 -21.02
C LYS A 506 5.17 -24.70 -20.74
N PRO A 507 6.43 -24.25 -20.57
CA PRO A 507 6.72 -22.86 -20.22
C PRO A 507 6.25 -21.84 -21.27
N ASP A 508 6.21 -22.24 -22.54
CA ASP A 508 5.93 -21.39 -23.69
C ASP A 508 4.49 -21.52 -24.23
N THR A 509 3.71 -22.44 -23.67
CA THR A 509 2.39 -22.81 -24.22
C THR A 509 1.30 -22.84 -23.16
N TRP A 510 0.18 -22.18 -23.46
CA TRP A 510 -1.03 -22.26 -22.64
C TRP A 510 -1.76 -23.59 -22.88
N THR A 511 -2.03 -24.30 -21.80
CA THR A 511 -2.75 -25.57 -21.77
C THR A 511 -4.07 -25.38 -21.03
N SER A 512 -5.18 -25.68 -21.70
CA SER A 512 -6.51 -25.52 -21.13
C SER A 512 -6.89 -26.75 -20.29
N LEU A 513 -7.06 -26.57 -18.98
CA LEU A 513 -7.38 -27.65 -18.04
C LEU A 513 -8.82 -27.50 -17.54
N LYS A 514 -9.54 -28.63 -17.44
CA LYS A 514 -10.92 -28.65 -16.96
C LYS A 514 -10.98 -28.82 -15.45
N LEU A 515 -11.81 -28.04 -14.78
CA LEU A 515 -12.09 -28.22 -13.36
C LEU A 515 -12.78 -29.57 -13.15
N LYS A 516 -12.16 -30.46 -12.39
CA LYS A 516 -12.74 -31.75 -11.98
C LYS A 516 -13.68 -31.58 -10.79
N SER A 517 -13.22 -30.88 -9.77
CA SER A 517 -13.93 -30.68 -8.51
C SER A 517 -13.36 -29.48 -7.76
N TYR A 518 -14.17 -28.87 -6.90
CA TYR A 518 -13.72 -27.89 -5.93
C TYR A 518 -14.27 -28.21 -4.54
N ARG A 519 -13.62 -27.72 -3.50
CA ARG A 519 -14.11 -27.75 -2.12
C ARG A 519 -13.70 -26.47 -1.40
N ASP A 520 -14.54 -26.00 -0.49
CA ASP A 520 -14.17 -24.92 0.41
C ASP A 520 -13.21 -25.48 1.48
N VAL A 521 -12.06 -24.85 1.64
CA VAL A 521 -11.07 -25.18 2.69
C VAL A 521 -11.38 -24.37 3.94
N SER A 522 -11.78 -23.11 3.76
CA SER A 522 -12.29 -22.22 4.80
C SER A 522 -13.25 -21.20 4.18
N ASN A 523 -13.82 -20.30 4.98
CA ASN A 523 -14.61 -19.17 4.49
C ASN A 523 -13.82 -18.23 3.55
N LYS A 524 -12.49 -18.28 3.59
CA LYS A 524 -11.58 -17.43 2.81
C LYS A 524 -10.73 -18.22 1.81
N MET A 525 -10.89 -19.54 1.67
CA MET A 525 -9.99 -20.37 0.84
C MET A 525 -10.76 -21.50 0.12
N GLY A 526 -10.39 -21.77 -1.12
CA GLY A 526 -10.93 -22.88 -1.92
C GLY A 526 -9.83 -23.75 -2.52
N ALA A 527 -10.06 -25.06 -2.55
CA ALA A 527 -9.22 -26.03 -3.24
C ALA A 527 -9.90 -26.46 -4.55
N PHE A 528 -9.13 -26.42 -5.64
CA PHE A 528 -9.59 -26.67 -6.99
C PHE A 528 -8.72 -27.75 -7.63
N VAL A 529 -9.35 -28.83 -8.08
CA VAL A 529 -8.67 -29.95 -8.75
C VAL A 529 -9.01 -29.88 -10.23
N PHE A 530 -8.00 -29.79 -11.09
CA PHE A 530 -8.14 -29.80 -12.54
C PHE A 530 -7.63 -31.13 -13.12
N THR A 531 -8.23 -31.58 -14.22
CA THR A 531 -7.75 -32.75 -14.98
C THR A 531 -6.66 -32.34 -15.96
N LEU A 532 -5.55 -33.09 -15.97
CA LEU A 532 -4.51 -32.96 -17.00
C LEU A 532 -4.99 -33.56 -18.34
N PRO A 533 -4.33 -33.23 -19.48
CA PRO A 533 -4.75 -33.71 -20.81
C PRO A 533 -4.86 -35.24 -20.90
N ASN A 534 -3.87 -35.98 -20.37
CA ASN A 534 -3.94 -37.43 -20.23
C ASN A 534 -3.92 -37.84 -18.75
N SER A 535 -4.57 -38.98 -18.44
CA SER A 535 -4.63 -39.51 -17.07
C SER A 535 -3.28 -39.98 -16.53
N THR A 536 -2.29 -40.19 -17.41
CA THR A 536 -0.92 -40.56 -17.08
C THR A 536 0.02 -39.36 -17.06
N ASP A 537 -0.41 -38.16 -17.44
CA ASP A 537 0.51 -37.01 -17.44
C ASP A 537 0.85 -36.59 -16.00
N HIS A 538 2.06 -36.05 -15.81
CA HIS A 538 2.35 -35.25 -14.63
C HIS A 538 2.16 -33.77 -14.96
N THR A 539 2.11 -32.92 -13.94
CA THR A 539 1.85 -31.48 -14.10
C THR A 539 2.89 -30.77 -14.97
N GLY A 540 4.14 -31.27 -15.02
CA GLY A 540 5.30 -30.57 -15.56
C GLY A 540 5.95 -29.59 -14.56
N CYS A 541 5.32 -29.35 -13.39
CA CYS A 541 5.86 -28.51 -12.32
C CYS A 541 6.35 -29.40 -11.18
N PHE A 542 7.66 -29.42 -10.98
CA PHE A 542 8.31 -30.13 -9.88
C PHE A 542 8.08 -29.42 -8.54
N ALA A 543 8.35 -30.13 -7.44
CA ALA A 543 8.18 -29.59 -6.10
C ALA A 543 9.00 -28.31 -5.94
N GLY A 544 8.27 -27.21 -5.74
CA GLY A 544 8.80 -25.87 -5.58
C GLY A 544 8.83 -24.98 -6.84
N GLN A 545 8.36 -25.49 -7.95
CA GLN A 545 8.02 -24.69 -9.13
C GLN A 545 6.56 -24.21 -9.05
N TYR A 546 6.20 -23.21 -9.86
CA TYR A 546 4.85 -22.65 -9.93
C TYR A 546 4.39 -22.51 -11.38
N MET A 547 3.12 -22.12 -11.57
CA MET A 547 2.52 -21.87 -12.89
C MET A 547 1.83 -20.52 -12.96
N SER A 548 1.67 -20.04 -14.19
CA SER A 548 0.78 -18.95 -14.54
C SER A 548 -0.61 -19.49 -14.91
N VAL A 549 -1.66 -18.81 -14.46
CA VAL A 549 -3.06 -19.14 -14.75
C VAL A 549 -3.74 -17.91 -15.33
N ARG A 550 -4.42 -18.09 -16.46
CA ARG A 550 -5.10 -17.03 -17.19
C ARG A 550 -6.59 -17.31 -17.31
N ALA A 551 -7.39 -16.27 -17.07
CA ALA A 551 -8.83 -16.29 -17.26
C ALA A 551 -9.29 -15.06 -18.08
N ASN A 552 -10.24 -15.27 -18.99
CA ASN A 552 -10.93 -14.17 -19.67
C ASN A 552 -12.20 -13.81 -18.91
N ILE A 553 -12.23 -12.61 -18.35
CA ILE A 553 -13.30 -12.13 -17.47
C ILE A 553 -13.84 -10.83 -18.06
N LYS A 554 -15.09 -10.85 -18.52
CA LYS A 554 -15.75 -9.69 -19.17
C LYS A 554 -14.95 -9.14 -20.37
N GLY A 555 -14.31 -10.01 -21.15
CA GLY A 555 -13.56 -9.63 -22.35
C GLY A 555 -12.15 -9.10 -22.08
N LYS A 556 -11.66 -9.17 -20.84
CA LYS A 556 -10.27 -8.82 -20.46
C LYS A 556 -9.55 -10.05 -19.95
N GLU A 557 -8.29 -10.20 -20.36
CA GLU A 557 -7.42 -11.26 -19.85
C GLU A 557 -6.83 -10.86 -18.50
N HIS A 558 -6.91 -11.77 -17.53
CA HIS A 558 -6.31 -11.62 -16.21
C HIS A 558 -5.41 -12.82 -15.94
N THR A 559 -4.17 -12.53 -15.53
CA THR A 559 -3.14 -13.55 -15.27
C THR A 559 -2.65 -13.46 -13.84
N ARG A 560 -2.49 -14.61 -13.18
CA ARG A 560 -1.97 -14.76 -11.80
C ARG A 560 -1.09 -15.99 -11.71
N TYR A 561 -0.11 -15.96 -10.80
CA TYR A 561 0.75 -17.12 -10.53
C TYR A 561 0.23 -17.91 -9.34
N PHE A 562 0.33 -19.23 -9.43
CA PHE A 562 -0.09 -20.17 -8.38
C PHE A 562 0.93 -21.29 -8.24
N SER A 563 1.18 -21.70 -7.00
CA SER A 563 1.92 -22.92 -6.72
C SER A 563 0.94 -24.09 -6.59
N PRO A 564 1.20 -25.22 -7.26
CA PRO A 564 0.41 -26.42 -7.06
C PRO A 564 0.65 -26.97 -5.66
N VAL A 565 -0.39 -27.52 -5.03
CA VAL A 565 -0.22 -28.28 -3.78
C VAL A 565 -0.11 -29.79 -4.05
N SER A 566 -0.54 -30.24 -5.21
CA SER A 566 -0.40 -31.65 -5.65
C SER A 566 1.07 -31.99 -5.95
N ARG A 567 1.46 -33.23 -5.66
CA ARG A 567 2.81 -33.74 -5.98
C ARG A 567 3.00 -33.88 -7.47
N THR A 568 4.27 -33.97 -7.89
CA THR A 568 4.59 -34.25 -9.31
C THR A 568 4.09 -35.64 -9.72
N SER A 569 4.06 -36.58 -8.78
CA SER A 569 3.62 -37.96 -8.95
C SER A 569 2.10 -38.16 -8.85
N ASP A 570 1.31 -37.09 -8.64
CA ASP A 570 -0.15 -37.16 -8.63
C ASP A 570 -0.72 -37.11 -10.06
N TYR A 571 -0.45 -38.16 -10.86
CA TYR A 571 -0.74 -38.18 -12.29
C TYR A 571 -2.21 -37.91 -12.64
N GLY A 572 -2.42 -37.27 -13.80
CA GLY A 572 -3.73 -36.97 -14.37
C GLY A 572 -4.48 -35.81 -13.70
N LYS A 573 -3.92 -35.17 -12.67
CA LYS A 573 -4.54 -34.03 -11.98
C LYS A 573 -3.52 -32.97 -11.54
N ILE A 574 -4.03 -31.77 -11.28
CA ILE A 574 -3.33 -30.70 -10.57
C ILE A 574 -4.27 -30.08 -9.55
N GLU A 575 -3.81 -29.87 -8.32
CA GLU A 575 -4.60 -29.23 -7.26
C GLU A 575 -4.00 -27.85 -6.93
N LEU A 576 -4.85 -26.83 -6.97
CA LEU A 576 -4.55 -25.48 -6.49
C LEU A 576 -5.34 -25.21 -5.23
N VAL A 577 -4.71 -24.58 -4.25
CA VAL A 577 -5.43 -23.96 -3.13
C VAL A 577 -5.20 -22.47 -3.22
N MET A 578 -6.30 -21.71 -3.22
CA MET A 578 -6.23 -20.27 -3.33
C MET A 578 -7.02 -19.60 -2.22
N ARG A 579 -6.50 -18.45 -1.78
CA ARG A 579 -7.25 -17.52 -0.95
C ARG A 579 -8.24 -16.76 -1.82
N PHE A 580 -9.46 -16.68 -1.34
CA PHE A 580 -10.53 -15.88 -1.90
C PHE A 580 -10.51 -14.48 -1.32
N GLU A 581 -10.26 -13.51 -2.19
CA GLU A 581 -10.29 -12.10 -1.85
C GLU A 581 -11.69 -11.54 -2.15
N LYS A 582 -12.19 -10.58 -1.34
CA LYS A 582 -13.58 -10.09 -1.42
C LYS A 582 -13.89 -9.43 -2.76
N GLN A 583 -12.93 -8.69 -3.34
CA GLN A 583 -13.09 -7.99 -4.61
C GLN A 583 -12.28 -8.59 -5.76
N GLY A 584 -11.55 -9.68 -5.50
CA GLY A 584 -10.62 -10.29 -6.45
C GLY A 584 -11.30 -10.73 -7.72
N ILE A 585 -10.86 -10.16 -8.84
CA ILE A 585 -11.38 -10.52 -10.16
C ILE A 585 -11.15 -12.03 -10.39
N MET A 586 -9.94 -12.52 -10.08
CA MET A 586 -9.61 -13.96 -10.17
C MET A 586 -10.32 -14.77 -9.07
N SER A 587 -10.37 -14.27 -7.84
CA SER A 587 -11.08 -14.90 -6.72
C SER A 587 -12.56 -15.15 -7.03
N ASN A 588 -13.24 -14.13 -7.57
CA ASN A 588 -14.64 -14.20 -7.98
C ASN A 588 -14.83 -15.11 -9.19
N TYR A 589 -13.89 -15.14 -10.14
CA TYR A 589 -13.93 -16.08 -11.24
C TYR A 589 -13.89 -17.53 -10.75
N PHE A 590 -12.93 -17.86 -9.88
CA PHE A 590 -12.79 -19.21 -9.31
C PHE A 590 -13.97 -19.61 -8.43
N LYS A 591 -14.53 -18.70 -7.61
CA LYS A 591 -15.77 -18.96 -6.84
C LYS A 591 -16.96 -19.36 -7.69
N ASN A 592 -17.03 -18.86 -8.93
CA ASN A 592 -18.12 -19.13 -9.85
C ASN A 592 -17.80 -20.28 -10.83
N LEU A 593 -16.62 -20.88 -10.72
CA LEU A 593 -16.16 -21.94 -11.60
C LEU A 593 -16.91 -23.24 -11.29
N LYS A 594 -17.46 -23.87 -12.31
CA LYS A 594 -18.21 -25.13 -12.22
C LYS A 594 -17.40 -26.28 -12.79
N PRO A 595 -17.52 -27.50 -12.24
CA PRO A 595 -16.90 -28.69 -12.83
C PRO A 595 -17.20 -28.81 -14.33
N GLY A 596 -16.16 -29.12 -15.11
CA GLY A 596 -16.18 -29.19 -16.57
C GLY A 596 -15.75 -27.90 -17.28
N GLN A 597 -15.74 -26.74 -16.61
CA GLN A 597 -15.23 -25.50 -17.21
C GLN A 597 -13.71 -25.51 -17.31
N ALA A 598 -13.19 -24.92 -18.39
CA ALA A 598 -11.77 -24.87 -18.69
C ALA A 598 -11.15 -23.55 -18.23
N VAL A 599 -9.90 -23.63 -17.75
CA VAL A 599 -9.04 -22.50 -17.37
C VAL A 599 -7.67 -22.74 -17.99
N ASP A 600 -6.99 -21.68 -18.45
CA ASP A 600 -5.70 -21.81 -19.12
C ASP A 600 -4.55 -21.75 -18.11
N PHE A 601 -3.60 -22.68 -18.25
CA PHE A 601 -2.41 -22.83 -17.42
C PHE A 601 -1.15 -22.78 -18.28
N GLN A 602 -0.06 -22.21 -17.78
CA GLN A 602 1.25 -22.19 -18.43
C GLN A 602 2.33 -22.36 -17.36
N GLY A 603 3.31 -23.23 -17.62
CA GLY A 603 4.38 -23.53 -16.67
C GLY A 603 5.18 -24.77 -17.08
N PRO A 604 6.25 -25.13 -16.38
CA PRO A 604 6.71 -24.54 -15.13
C PRO A 604 7.29 -23.13 -15.32
N CYS A 605 7.13 -22.30 -14.29
CA CYS A 605 7.82 -21.03 -14.12
C CYS A 605 8.95 -21.20 -13.10
N GLY A 606 10.07 -20.49 -13.29
CA GLY A 606 11.31 -20.67 -12.53
C GLY A 606 11.14 -20.42 -11.02
N GLY A 607 11.49 -21.42 -10.21
CA GLY A 607 11.39 -21.45 -8.74
C GLY A 607 12.38 -22.46 -8.15
N PHE A 608 12.21 -22.81 -6.87
CA PHE A 608 13.09 -23.78 -6.20
C PHE A 608 12.81 -25.20 -6.68
N GLU A 609 13.80 -25.89 -7.22
CA GLU A 609 13.74 -27.25 -7.72
C GLU A 609 14.25 -28.23 -6.67
N TYR A 610 13.30 -28.86 -5.99
CA TYR A 610 13.63 -29.88 -5.00
C TYR A 610 14.07 -31.20 -5.65
N GLN A 611 15.16 -31.77 -5.15
CA GLN A 611 15.62 -33.11 -5.50
C GLN A 611 15.72 -33.99 -4.24
N ALA A 612 15.10 -35.16 -4.31
CA ALA A 612 15.09 -36.09 -3.19
C ALA A 612 16.50 -36.53 -2.79
N GLY A 613 16.79 -36.48 -1.48
CA GLY A 613 18.09 -36.83 -0.92
C GLY A 613 19.23 -35.84 -1.19
N ALA A 614 18.95 -34.66 -1.75
CA ALA A 614 19.96 -33.63 -2.01
C ALA A 614 20.29 -32.78 -0.76
N LEU A 615 19.38 -32.70 0.21
CA LEU A 615 19.52 -31.86 1.40
C LEU A 615 19.57 -32.70 2.68
N ASP A 616 20.41 -32.30 3.62
CA ASP A 616 20.35 -32.80 4.99
C ASP A 616 19.14 -32.20 5.71
N HIS A 617 18.91 -30.89 5.50
CA HIS A 617 17.85 -30.13 6.16
C HIS A 617 17.17 -29.12 5.24
N LEU A 618 15.86 -28.98 5.38
CA LEU A 618 15.03 -28.00 4.68
C LEU A 618 14.16 -27.23 5.70
N THR A 619 14.45 -25.95 5.88
CA THR A 619 13.61 -25.07 6.71
C THR A 619 12.58 -24.37 5.85
N LEU A 620 11.32 -24.41 6.27
CA LEU A 620 10.18 -23.81 5.59
C LEU A 620 9.57 -22.74 6.50
N LEU A 621 9.55 -21.48 6.07
CA LEU A 621 8.94 -20.37 6.80
C LEU A 621 7.70 -19.89 6.04
N ALA A 622 6.51 -20.04 6.63
CA ALA A 622 5.25 -19.72 5.98
C ALA A 622 4.40 -18.73 6.79
N SER A 623 3.61 -17.90 6.08
CA SER A 623 2.47 -17.19 6.67
C SER A 623 1.23 -17.28 5.79
N GLY A 624 0.06 -17.54 6.40
CA GLY A 624 -1.24 -17.59 5.73
C GLY A 624 -1.25 -18.49 4.48
N GLY A 625 -1.54 -17.91 3.31
CA GLY A 625 -1.57 -18.62 2.02
C GLY A 625 -0.20 -19.00 1.44
N GLY A 626 0.89 -18.45 1.99
CA GLY A 626 2.26 -18.84 1.63
C GLY A 626 2.59 -20.29 1.94
N ILE A 627 1.74 -20.99 2.69
CA ILE A 627 1.83 -22.42 2.95
C ILE A 627 1.70 -23.28 1.68
N THR A 628 1.11 -22.77 0.59
CA THR A 628 0.80 -23.57 -0.61
C THR A 628 2.02 -24.17 -1.31
N PRO A 629 3.09 -23.41 -1.68
CA PRO A 629 4.32 -24.03 -2.20
C PRO A 629 5.00 -24.95 -1.16
N ILE A 630 4.90 -24.60 0.12
CA ILE A 630 5.50 -25.36 1.23
C ILE A 630 4.83 -26.74 1.39
N MET A 631 3.52 -26.83 1.24
CA MET A 631 2.80 -28.11 1.28
C MET A 631 3.25 -29.05 0.17
N GLN A 632 3.54 -28.54 -1.02
CA GLN A 632 4.03 -29.37 -2.11
C GLN A 632 5.38 -30.00 -1.77
N LEU A 633 6.31 -29.20 -1.20
CA LEU A 633 7.61 -29.67 -0.73
C LEU A 633 7.45 -30.74 0.36
N VAL A 634 6.66 -30.46 1.41
CA VAL A 634 6.41 -31.42 2.49
C VAL A 634 5.85 -32.74 1.96
N ARG A 635 4.84 -32.68 1.08
CA ARG A 635 4.23 -33.88 0.47
C ARG A 635 5.23 -34.68 -0.37
N GLU A 636 6.14 -34.03 -1.09
CA GLU A 636 7.13 -34.71 -1.92
C GLU A 636 8.17 -35.45 -1.05
N VAL A 637 8.71 -34.82 0.00
CA VAL A 637 9.68 -35.46 0.92
C VAL A 637 9.04 -36.60 1.70
N MET A 638 7.85 -36.38 2.26
CA MET A 638 7.16 -37.38 3.09
C MET A 638 6.71 -38.59 2.27
N ALA A 639 6.44 -38.41 0.97
CA ALA A 639 6.03 -39.51 0.09
C ALA A 639 7.18 -40.45 -0.32
N ASN A 640 8.44 -40.04 -0.16
CA ASN A 640 9.61 -40.83 -0.53
C ASN A 640 10.34 -41.35 0.72
N PRO A 641 10.22 -42.65 1.05
CA PRO A 641 10.91 -43.24 2.20
C PRO A 641 12.43 -43.26 2.08
N ASN A 642 12.97 -43.17 0.85
CA ASN A 642 14.42 -43.14 0.62
C ASN A 642 15.01 -41.75 0.82
N ASP A 643 14.17 -40.72 0.88
CA ASP A 643 14.60 -39.36 1.14
C ASP A 643 15.00 -39.19 2.60
N GLN A 644 16.18 -38.63 2.89
CA GLN A 644 16.64 -38.44 4.28
C GLN A 644 16.59 -36.98 4.72
N THR A 645 16.04 -36.08 3.88
CA THR A 645 15.90 -34.66 4.23
C THR A 645 15.00 -34.48 5.45
N HIS A 646 15.50 -33.77 6.46
CA HIS A 646 14.72 -33.33 7.61
C HIS A 646 14.08 -31.96 7.30
N ILE A 647 12.84 -31.75 7.74
CA ILE A 647 12.06 -30.53 7.54
C ILE A 647 11.79 -29.86 8.89
N THR A 648 12.09 -28.57 8.99
CA THR A 648 11.54 -27.69 10.04
C THR A 648 10.58 -26.71 9.40
N LEU A 649 9.30 -26.77 9.75
CA LEU A 649 8.28 -25.82 9.30
C LEU A 649 7.89 -24.87 10.43
N LEU A 650 8.15 -23.58 10.27
CA LEU A 650 7.54 -22.52 11.09
C LEU A 650 6.37 -21.91 10.32
N TYR A 651 5.16 -22.05 10.85
CA TYR A 651 3.95 -21.61 10.18
C TYR A 651 3.14 -20.62 11.03
N PHE A 652 3.10 -19.37 10.58
CA PHE A 652 2.27 -18.32 11.17
C PHE A 652 0.86 -18.29 10.59
N SER A 653 -0.13 -18.18 11.47
CA SER A 653 -1.51 -17.83 11.13
C SER A 653 -2.10 -16.85 12.14
N GLU A 654 -3.16 -16.11 11.78
CA GLU A 654 -3.76 -15.14 12.69
C GLU A 654 -4.41 -15.83 13.89
N ASN A 655 -5.10 -16.96 13.66
CA ASN A 655 -5.77 -17.75 14.69
C ASN A 655 -5.84 -19.24 14.29
N CYS A 656 -6.18 -20.11 15.25
CA CYS A 656 -6.22 -21.57 15.06
C CYS A 656 -7.07 -22.03 13.85
N ASN A 657 -8.19 -21.36 13.60
CA ASN A 657 -9.13 -21.74 12.54
C ASN A 657 -8.63 -21.40 11.14
N GLU A 658 -7.59 -20.57 11.04
CA GLU A 658 -6.98 -20.15 9.78
C GLU A 658 -5.71 -20.94 9.46
N ILE A 659 -5.30 -21.93 10.27
CA ILE A 659 -4.16 -22.81 9.96
C ILE A 659 -4.58 -23.78 8.85
N LEU A 660 -4.12 -23.51 7.62
CA LEU A 660 -4.43 -24.37 6.48
C LEU A 660 -3.68 -25.68 6.56
N PHE A 661 -4.31 -26.75 6.05
CA PHE A 661 -3.76 -28.11 6.03
C PHE A 661 -3.39 -28.67 7.41
N LYS A 662 -3.84 -28.05 8.51
CA LYS A 662 -3.53 -28.51 9.87
C LYS A 662 -3.82 -29.99 10.08
N GLU A 663 -5.01 -30.45 9.66
CA GLU A 663 -5.40 -31.87 9.79
C GLU A 663 -4.51 -32.83 9.00
N GLU A 664 -3.86 -32.37 7.92
CA GLU A 664 -2.93 -33.18 7.14
C GLU A 664 -1.53 -33.13 7.75
N LEU A 665 -1.07 -31.93 8.08
CA LEU A 665 0.22 -31.67 8.72
C LEU A 665 0.36 -32.43 10.04
N ASP A 666 -0.67 -32.41 10.89
CA ASP A 666 -0.69 -33.08 12.19
C ASP A 666 -0.77 -34.62 12.08
N LYS A 667 -1.07 -35.18 10.90
CA LYS A 667 -1.13 -36.64 10.67
C LYS A 667 0.21 -37.26 10.31
N TYR A 668 1.22 -36.46 9.96
CA TYR A 668 2.54 -37.00 9.65
C TYR A 668 3.24 -37.45 10.93
N GLU A 669 3.27 -38.76 11.18
CA GLU A 669 4.05 -39.38 12.27
C GLU A 669 5.49 -39.71 11.80
N ASP A 670 6.14 -38.78 11.13
CA ASP A 670 7.51 -38.95 10.60
C ASP A 670 8.49 -38.06 11.37
N LYS A 671 9.54 -38.66 11.94
CA LYS A 671 10.56 -37.94 12.71
C LYS A 671 11.36 -36.94 11.88
N ARG A 672 11.31 -37.05 10.55
CA ARG A 672 11.92 -36.09 9.62
C ARG A 672 11.16 -34.77 9.60
N LEU A 673 9.90 -34.69 10.02
CA LEU A 673 9.09 -33.47 9.94
C LEU A 673 8.84 -32.89 11.33
N ASN A 674 9.37 -31.69 11.58
CA ASN A 674 9.09 -30.89 12.77
C ASN A 674 8.28 -29.65 12.40
N ILE A 675 7.13 -29.44 13.06
CA ILE A 675 6.20 -28.35 12.75
C ILE A 675 6.00 -27.48 13.98
N ILE A 676 6.25 -26.19 13.82
CA ILE A 676 6.07 -25.16 14.83
C ILE A 676 4.98 -24.23 14.33
N TYR A 677 3.82 -24.29 14.96
CA TYR A 677 2.74 -23.34 14.71
C TYR A 677 2.93 -22.10 15.59
N THR A 678 2.72 -20.93 15.00
CA THR A 678 2.66 -19.67 15.75
C THR A 678 1.40 -18.88 15.40
N LEU A 679 0.77 -18.24 16.39
CA LEU A 679 -0.50 -17.52 16.23
C LEU A 679 -0.40 -16.04 16.59
N GLY A 680 -1.06 -15.19 15.81
CA GLY A 680 -1.21 -13.76 16.13
C GLY A 680 -2.12 -13.52 17.34
N GLU A 681 -3.25 -14.23 17.38
CA GLU A 681 -4.20 -14.28 18.49
C GLU A 681 -4.31 -15.73 19.00
N ALA A 682 -3.51 -16.08 20.01
CA ALA A 682 -3.52 -17.41 20.61
C ALA A 682 -4.65 -17.53 21.66
N PRO A 683 -5.44 -18.61 21.66
CA PRO A 683 -6.36 -18.89 22.76
C PRO A 683 -5.57 -19.31 24.03
N ASP A 684 -6.16 -19.13 25.22
CA ASP A 684 -5.50 -19.44 26.50
C ASP A 684 -4.97 -20.88 26.63
N ASN A 685 -5.52 -21.83 25.86
CA ASN A 685 -5.12 -23.23 25.84
C ASN A 685 -4.15 -23.59 24.70
N TRP A 686 -3.54 -22.60 24.05
CA TRP A 686 -2.58 -22.81 22.98
C TRP A 686 -1.24 -23.27 23.53
N GLU A 687 -0.73 -24.38 22.98
CA GLU A 687 0.57 -24.96 23.37
C GLU A 687 1.69 -24.63 22.37
N GLY A 688 1.38 -23.93 21.28
CA GLY A 688 2.36 -23.47 20.30
C GLY A 688 2.92 -22.09 20.62
N GLU A 689 3.64 -21.52 19.66
CA GLU A 689 4.22 -20.18 19.78
C GLU A 689 3.15 -19.08 19.57
N GLU A 690 3.42 -17.88 20.07
CA GLU A 690 2.56 -16.71 19.92
C GLU A 690 3.34 -15.53 19.31
N GLY A 691 2.73 -14.82 18.37
CA GLY A 691 3.31 -13.70 17.65
C GLY A 691 3.87 -14.06 16.27
N PHE A 692 4.39 -13.05 15.58
CA PHE A 692 5.07 -13.25 14.30
C PHE A 692 6.35 -14.06 14.48
N ILE A 693 6.74 -14.81 13.42
CA ILE A 693 8.04 -15.50 13.41
C ILE A 693 9.16 -14.47 13.56
N ASP A 694 9.86 -14.55 14.67
CA ASP A 694 10.89 -13.60 15.09
C ASP A 694 12.27 -14.25 15.23
N THR A 695 13.26 -13.45 15.67
CA THR A 695 14.63 -13.94 15.84
C THR A 695 14.74 -15.03 16.90
N HIS A 696 13.91 -15.00 17.95
CA HIS A 696 13.95 -16.00 19.02
C HIS A 696 13.49 -17.36 18.51
N MET A 697 12.36 -17.42 17.80
CA MET A 697 11.84 -18.67 17.22
C MET A 697 12.82 -19.25 16.19
N ILE A 698 13.41 -18.40 15.35
CA ILE A 698 14.40 -18.85 14.35
C ILE A 698 15.66 -19.39 15.05
N ASP A 699 16.17 -18.71 16.07
CA ASP A 699 17.35 -19.16 16.83
C ASP A 699 17.11 -20.50 17.55
N GLN A 700 15.90 -20.69 18.08
CA GLN A 700 15.50 -21.88 18.83
C GLN A 700 15.26 -23.11 17.95
N TYR A 701 14.53 -22.94 16.84
CA TYR A 701 14.00 -24.08 16.07
C TYR A 701 14.74 -24.36 14.75
N VAL A 702 15.43 -23.38 14.18
CA VAL A 702 16.13 -23.56 12.90
C VAL A 702 17.56 -24.05 13.15
N PRO A 703 17.96 -25.21 12.61
CA PRO A 703 19.32 -25.71 12.77
C PRO A 703 20.35 -24.70 12.25
N LYS A 704 21.45 -24.52 12.99
CA LYS A 704 22.54 -23.64 12.59
C LYS A 704 23.30 -24.21 11.38
N PRO A 705 23.88 -23.35 10.53
CA PRO A 705 24.65 -23.76 9.35
C PRO A 705 26.03 -24.33 9.76
N ASN A 706 26.06 -25.51 10.38
CA ASN A 706 27.25 -26.17 10.91
C ASN A 706 27.74 -27.30 9.98
N GLY A 707 27.91 -26.99 8.69
CA GLY A 707 28.36 -27.95 7.67
C GLY A 707 27.27 -28.88 7.11
N LEU A 708 26.00 -28.61 7.42
CA LEU A 708 24.84 -29.27 6.80
C LEU A 708 24.59 -28.71 5.40
N ILE A 709 24.13 -29.56 4.48
CA ILE A 709 23.50 -29.10 3.22
C ILE A 709 22.07 -28.65 3.58
N HIS A 710 21.96 -27.38 3.97
CA HIS A 710 20.75 -26.78 4.51
C HIS A 710 20.20 -25.72 3.55
N LYS A 711 18.92 -25.82 3.20
CA LYS A 711 18.19 -24.76 2.49
C LYS A 711 17.04 -24.22 3.34
N ILE A 712 16.77 -22.93 3.20
CA ILE A 712 15.68 -22.20 3.85
C ILE A 712 14.78 -21.65 2.76
N VAL A 713 13.50 -22.00 2.81
CA VAL A 713 12.49 -21.59 1.85
C VAL A 713 11.43 -20.77 2.57
N MET A 714 11.13 -19.58 2.06
CA MET A 714 10.20 -18.65 2.71
C MET A 714 9.07 -18.25 1.77
N CYS A 715 7.83 -18.23 2.25
CA CYS A 715 6.69 -17.71 1.48
C CYS A 715 5.65 -17.05 2.39
N GLY A 716 5.27 -15.82 2.08
CA GLY A 716 4.37 -15.06 2.95
C GLY A 716 4.21 -13.60 2.55
N GLY A 717 3.56 -12.84 3.42
CA GLY A 717 3.43 -11.39 3.25
C GLY A 717 4.80 -10.68 3.35
N PRO A 718 5.00 -9.52 2.69
CA PRO A 718 6.29 -8.81 2.67
C PRO A 718 6.88 -8.53 4.06
N GLN A 719 6.04 -8.20 5.03
CA GLN A 719 6.47 -7.94 6.41
C GLN A 719 7.09 -9.19 7.08
N MET A 720 6.45 -10.36 6.93
CA MET A 720 6.96 -11.62 7.47
C MET A 720 8.29 -11.99 6.81
N ILE A 721 8.36 -11.88 5.47
CA ILE A 721 9.59 -12.16 4.73
C ILE A 721 10.75 -11.29 5.23
N LEU A 722 10.57 -9.97 5.25
CA LEU A 722 11.65 -9.06 5.65
C LEU A 722 12.08 -9.27 7.10
N SER A 723 11.13 -9.46 8.02
CA SER A 723 11.42 -9.74 9.42
C SER A 723 12.28 -11.00 9.58
N CYS A 724 11.85 -12.11 8.99
CA CYS A 724 12.57 -13.37 9.06
C CYS A 724 13.96 -13.29 8.37
N LEU A 725 14.08 -12.56 7.26
CA LEU A 725 15.38 -12.33 6.63
C LEU A 725 16.33 -11.58 7.55
N TYR A 726 15.89 -10.50 8.21
CA TYR A 726 16.74 -9.78 9.18
C TYR A 726 17.17 -10.68 10.33
N SER A 727 16.26 -11.52 10.83
CA SER A 727 16.57 -12.51 11.86
C SER A 727 17.64 -13.50 11.38
N LEU A 728 17.45 -14.12 10.22
CA LEU A 728 18.40 -15.06 9.63
C LEU A 728 19.79 -14.41 9.41
N HIS A 729 19.82 -13.17 8.92
CA HIS A 729 21.06 -12.43 8.72
C HIS A 729 21.76 -12.15 10.05
N SER A 730 21.01 -11.70 11.08
CA SER A 730 21.56 -11.44 12.41
C SER A 730 22.11 -12.70 13.10
N LEU A 731 21.56 -13.87 12.76
CA LEU A 731 21.95 -15.18 13.28
C LEU A 731 23.06 -15.85 12.44
N GLY A 732 23.56 -15.19 11.39
CA GLY A 732 24.68 -15.66 10.59
C GLY A 732 24.34 -16.71 9.54
N PHE A 733 23.08 -16.86 9.14
CA PHE A 733 22.71 -17.79 8.07
C PHE A 733 23.20 -17.28 6.72
N PRO A 734 23.85 -18.11 5.89
CA PRO A 734 24.38 -17.68 4.60
C PRO A 734 23.23 -17.49 3.59
N SER A 735 23.28 -16.41 2.84
CA SER A 735 22.24 -16.07 1.86
C SER A 735 22.03 -17.10 0.75
N GLU A 736 23.07 -17.83 0.36
CA GLU A 736 23.03 -18.89 -0.66
C GLU A 736 22.23 -20.13 -0.21
N SER A 737 21.92 -20.20 1.09
CA SER A 737 20.99 -21.19 1.63
C SER A 737 19.53 -20.75 1.55
N ILE A 738 19.23 -19.47 1.29
CA ILE A 738 17.90 -18.89 1.47
C ILE A 738 17.24 -18.60 0.12
N PHE A 739 16.03 -19.13 -0.04
CA PHE A 739 15.16 -18.93 -1.18
C PHE A 739 13.83 -18.31 -0.72
N VAL A 740 13.43 -17.22 -1.36
CA VAL A 740 12.18 -16.52 -1.06
C VAL A 740 11.21 -16.69 -2.24
N TYR A 741 10.08 -17.35 -1.99
CA TYR A 741 8.98 -17.44 -2.93
C TYR A 741 8.24 -16.12 -3.06
N GLY A 742 7.97 -15.75 -4.30
CA GLY A 742 7.11 -14.62 -4.61
C GLY A 742 7.85 -13.52 -5.34
N GLN A 743 7.07 -12.58 -5.90
CA GLN A 743 7.49 -11.73 -7.02
C GLN A 743 8.74 -10.85 -6.76
N PHE A 744 9.15 -10.74 -5.50
CA PHE A 744 10.14 -9.79 -5.00
C PHE A 744 11.21 -10.47 -4.15
N GLY A 745 11.31 -11.80 -4.20
CA GLY A 745 12.15 -12.57 -3.28
C GLY A 745 13.63 -12.22 -3.35
N THR A 746 14.19 -12.01 -4.54
CA THR A 746 15.59 -11.60 -4.69
C THR A 746 15.84 -10.17 -4.25
N GLU A 747 14.92 -9.25 -4.53
CA GLU A 747 15.02 -7.88 -4.04
C GLU A 747 14.99 -7.85 -2.52
N GLN A 748 14.12 -8.65 -1.89
CA GLN A 748 14.04 -8.81 -0.43
C GLN A 748 15.31 -9.44 0.15
N MET A 749 15.90 -10.43 -0.53
CA MET A 749 17.19 -11.02 -0.15
C MET A 749 18.33 -10.00 -0.21
N LYS A 750 18.47 -9.31 -1.35
CA LYS A 750 19.51 -8.30 -1.58
C LYS A 750 19.35 -7.10 -0.64
N MET A 751 18.12 -6.76 -0.31
CA MET A 751 17.76 -5.77 0.69
C MET A 751 18.37 -6.10 2.06
N VAL A 752 18.27 -7.35 2.52
CA VAL A 752 18.78 -7.71 3.86
C VAL A 752 20.26 -8.09 3.87
N TYR A 753 20.69 -8.90 2.90
CA TYR A 753 22.04 -9.49 2.85
C TYR A 753 23.04 -8.70 1.97
N GLY A 754 22.57 -7.67 1.28
CA GLY A 754 23.38 -6.77 0.44
C GLY A 754 23.41 -7.12 -1.05
N ARG A 755 23.81 -6.14 -1.86
CA ARG A 755 23.79 -6.18 -3.34
C ARG A 755 24.41 -7.41 -4.00
N LYS A 756 25.63 -7.72 -3.57
CA LYS A 756 26.51 -8.74 -4.17
C LYS A 756 26.36 -10.09 -3.47
N VAL A 757 25.26 -10.25 -2.74
CA VAL A 757 24.94 -11.46 -2.03
C VAL A 757 24.87 -12.63 -3.02
N ALA A 758 25.51 -13.74 -2.67
CA ALA A 758 25.28 -14.99 -3.38
C ALA A 758 23.81 -15.40 -3.14
N LEU A 759 23.02 -15.40 -4.21
CA LEU A 759 21.65 -15.90 -4.17
C LEU A 759 21.68 -17.43 -4.15
N ALA A 760 20.72 -18.02 -3.46
CA ALA A 760 20.55 -19.46 -3.53
C ALA A 760 20.35 -19.91 -4.99
N SER A 761 21.04 -20.99 -5.37
CA SER A 761 20.70 -21.75 -6.56
C SER A 761 19.23 -22.14 -6.52
N HIS A 762 18.57 -22.10 -7.69
CA HIS A 762 17.23 -22.67 -7.84
C HIS A 762 17.25 -24.18 -7.63
N HIS A 763 18.37 -24.86 -7.87
CA HIS A 763 18.53 -26.28 -7.62
C HIS A 763 19.04 -26.56 -6.19
N CYS A 764 18.81 -27.79 -5.72
CA CYS A 764 19.30 -28.25 -4.42
C CYS A 764 20.78 -28.68 -4.40
N ASP A 765 21.47 -28.67 -5.54
CA ASP A 765 22.85 -29.15 -5.71
C ASP A 765 23.94 -28.09 -5.49
#